data_AF-A0A7R9CB63-F1
#
_entry.id   AF-A0A7R9CB63-F1
#
_cell.length_a   1.000
_cell.length_b   1.000
_cell.length_c   1.000
_cell.angle_alpha   90.00
_cell.angle_beta   90.00
_cell.angle_gamma   90.00
#
_symmetry.space_group_name_H-M   'P 1'
#
loop_
_entity.id
_entity.type
_entity.pdbx_description
1 polymer ?
#
loop_
_entity_poly.entity_id
_entity_poly.type
_entity_poly.pdbx_seq_one_letter_code
_entity_poly.pdbx_strand_id
1 'polypeptide(L)'
;MNNWNLIQVFFNKEDYKDNFEQTGKYINLKSLDNQIIPPSVKATIREAISIFNKIKKLYSNEFNITKVVVELAREKNDKEQRDTITKINNINKKRKEDAIKLVNDLEPNLFDKESIEKKAFKVFLYQQQDGRDPYSGQFMNLPELIKNDNYCEIDHILPYSKSANDSISNKVLVLKSSNQIKGNRIPYDYFQNTVLENGWNWQEYKNWAYKVILNGDLTKFSNKNQRIQKYNNLVKEKFDEYDQLDFLSRNLNDTRYATKYFRDLLGNYSKNHNDEFRVICMNGSVTSYFRKKACLIKDRDDYSHHAQDASIIAIIANKSKSIFNLLLHDDRQISYMSKDGTIRLMDKETGEIIEEDLSPEDPRFNKTDLAIQDIAETINEKIANTIGDVMFSRKTVIKTNPSISDQTIYGYRKISEDSDEILQIQKLNLFEVDAKNKKSKENVKLSDFFGENPKLRENLLIYKSHKSEYEKLNNIYMQYKEKNEKAPFTAYMKDLTNIAPEIFTTNLINNYMSNGKVVVFDPTSKKQTFVKHLKYFFPDKKDLNVVLLNKKQNNKSFVENLKSIGVLVYKNKKDKYEIIGINALLYKFNNNVKKNKLLIENNYDNSILQKVKNNKNIPIDNKPISILFSNGTLLKNKLTNQIFIVTSFTPSLSTIEIKPIFMSTTKYLKIIKNKKSATTRMIFTINSLFDKFEIVNLDVIGNLFE
;
A
#
# COMPACT_ATOMS: atom_id res chain seq x y z
N MET A 1 40.89 -31.16 -29.19
CA MET A 1 40.34 -30.27 -28.15
C MET A 1 38.83 -30.39 -28.20
N ASN A 2 38.19 -30.89 -27.14
CA ASN A 2 36.73 -31.02 -27.11
C ASN A 2 36.10 -29.62 -27.01
N ASN A 3 35.23 -29.27 -27.97
CA ASN A 3 34.46 -28.04 -27.98
C ASN A 3 33.35 -28.09 -26.93
N TRP A 4 33.73 -27.92 -25.66
CA TRP A 4 32.78 -27.78 -24.57
C TRP A 4 32.27 -26.35 -24.52
N ASN A 5 30.95 -26.19 -24.48
CA ASN A 5 30.36 -24.88 -24.20
C ASN A 5 30.59 -24.50 -22.72
N LEU A 6 30.42 -23.21 -22.39
CA LEU A 6 30.65 -22.69 -21.04
C LEU A 6 29.95 -23.49 -19.93
N ILE A 7 28.74 -24.01 -20.18
CA ILE A 7 27.99 -24.82 -19.21
C ILE A 7 28.68 -26.18 -19.01
N GLN A 8 29.13 -26.82 -20.09
CA GLN A 8 29.90 -28.08 -20.03
C GLN A 8 31.27 -27.89 -19.37
N VAL A 9 31.91 -26.73 -19.53
CA VAL A 9 33.14 -26.36 -18.81
C VAL A 9 32.87 -26.17 -17.32
N PHE A 10 31.73 -25.56 -16.96
CA PHE A 10 31.33 -25.37 -15.56
C PHE A 10 30.89 -26.66 -14.85
N PHE A 11 30.28 -27.63 -15.56
CA PHE A 11 29.96 -28.94 -14.97
C PHE A 11 31.18 -29.84 -14.80
N ASN A 12 32.22 -29.68 -15.63
CA ASN A 12 33.46 -30.48 -15.54
C ASN A 12 34.53 -29.88 -14.63
N LYS A 13 34.38 -28.62 -14.22
CA LYS A 13 35.14 -28.09 -13.09
C LYS A 13 34.30 -28.30 -11.83
N GLU A 14 34.78 -29.14 -10.92
CA GLU A 14 34.25 -29.25 -9.54
C GLU A 14 34.29 -27.91 -8.75
N ASP A 15 34.77 -26.82 -9.36
CA ASP A 15 35.00 -25.51 -8.74
C ASP A 15 33.79 -24.57 -8.70
N TYR A 16 32.58 -24.97 -9.12
CA TYR A 16 31.39 -24.17 -8.80
C TYR A 16 30.92 -24.46 -7.37
N LYS A 17 31.73 -24.05 -6.38
CA LYS A 17 31.27 -23.88 -5.01
C LYS A 17 30.24 -22.75 -5.00
N ASP A 18 28.98 -23.11 -5.09
CA ASP A 18 27.88 -22.21 -4.72
C ASP A 18 28.23 -21.67 -3.33
N ASN A 19 28.19 -20.35 -3.13
CA ASN A 19 28.42 -19.68 -1.84
C ASN A 19 27.30 -19.99 -0.80
N PHE A 20 26.65 -21.15 -0.94
CA PHE A 20 25.60 -21.73 -0.14
C PHE A 20 25.98 -23.14 0.32
N GLU A 21 27.20 -23.34 0.85
CA GLU A 21 27.52 -24.53 1.65
C GLU A 21 26.64 -24.51 2.91
N GLN A 22 25.38 -24.91 2.77
CA GLN A 22 24.45 -25.15 3.88
C GLN A 22 24.72 -26.56 4.40
N THR A 23 25.81 -26.71 5.15
CA THR A 23 26.22 -27.99 5.78
C THR A 23 25.63 -28.18 7.17
N GLY A 24 24.94 -27.15 7.69
CA GLY A 24 24.29 -27.21 9.00
C GLY A 24 22.95 -27.96 8.94
N LYS A 25 22.59 -28.62 10.06
CA LYS A 25 21.32 -29.36 10.26
C LYS A 25 20.05 -28.58 9.88
N TYR A 26 20.11 -27.25 9.82
CA TYR A 26 19.00 -26.38 9.43
C TYR A 26 19.47 -25.30 8.46
N ILE A 27 18.55 -24.78 7.66
CA ILE A 27 18.84 -23.69 6.72
C ILE A 27 19.27 -22.43 7.48
N ASN A 28 20.42 -21.89 7.13
CA ASN A 28 20.99 -20.72 7.80
C ASN A 28 20.35 -19.40 7.30
N LEU A 29 19.56 -18.76 8.17
CA LEU A 29 18.91 -17.47 7.90
C LEU A 29 19.89 -16.32 7.63
N LYS A 30 21.10 -16.35 8.19
CA LYS A 30 22.10 -15.26 8.02
C LYS A 30 22.62 -15.17 6.59
N SER A 31 22.58 -16.27 5.84
CA SER A 31 23.00 -16.29 4.43
C SER A 31 22.18 -15.32 3.57
N LEU A 32 20.93 -15.02 3.97
CA LEU A 32 20.09 -14.06 3.27
C LEU A 32 20.58 -12.62 3.44
N ASP A 33 21.28 -12.29 4.53
CA ASP A 33 21.62 -10.90 4.87
C ASP A 33 22.46 -10.24 3.79
N ASN A 34 23.36 -11.00 3.17
CA ASN A 34 24.26 -10.54 2.11
C ASN A 34 23.62 -10.56 0.71
N GLN A 35 22.38 -11.05 0.58
CA GLN A 35 21.70 -11.18 -0.71
C GLN A 35 21.02 -9.86 -1.10
N ILE A 36 21.24 -9.45 -2.35
CA ILE A 36 20.62 -8.27 -2.97
C ILE A 36 19.22 -8.64 -3.46
N ILE A 37 18.29 -8.74 -2.51
CA ILE A 37 16.87 -9.05 -2.76
C ILE A 37 15.95 -8.00 -2.12
N PRO A 38 14.74 -7.75 -2.68
CA PRO A 38 13.82 -6.77 -2.12
C PRO A 38 13.48 -7.05 -0.64
N PRO A 39 13.33 -6.03 0.23
CA PRO A 39 13.06 -6.24 1.66
C PRO A 39 11.78 -7.05 1.95
N SER A 40 10.72 -6.85 1.16
CA SER A 40 9.47 -7.62 1.21
C SER A 40 9.74 -9.10 0.97
N VAL A 41 10.48 -9.42 -0.10
CA VAL A 41 10.85 -10.78 -0.47
C VAL A 41 11.74 -11.42 0.60
N LYS A 42 12.73 -10.69 1.11
CA LYS A 42 13.61 -11.13 2.20
C LYS A 42 12.82 -11.51 3.46
N ALA A 43 11.82 -10.70 3.82
CA ALA A 43 10.96 -10.98 4.96
C ALA A 43 10.16 -12.28 4.74
N THR A 44 9.53 -12.44 3.57
CA THR A 44 8.77 -13.65 3.21
C THR A 44 9.62 -14.91 3.26
N ILE A 45 10.82 -14.88 2.66
CA ILE A 45 11.72 -16.06 2.64
C ILE A 45 12.19 -16.40 4.05
N ARG A 46 12.50 -15.40 4.89
CA ARG A 46 12.88 -15.65 6.29
C ARG A 46 11.79 -16.35 7.09
N GLU A 47 10.52 -15.97 6.89
CA GLU A 47 9.40 -16.67 7.53
C GLU A 47 9.26 -18.10 7.00
N ALA A 48 9.33 -18.29 5.67
CA ALA A 48 9.26 -19.62 5.06
C ALA A 48 10.36 -20.57 5.55
N ILE A 49 11.61 -20.08 5.66
CA ILE A 49 12.74 -20.82 6.24
C ILE A 49 12.49 -21.14 7.72
N SER A 50 11.97 -20.18 8.49
CA SER A 50 11.70 -20.38 9.91
C SER A 50 10.64 -21.47 10.13
N ILE A 51 9.57 -21.45 9.33
CA ILE A 51 8.53 -22.48 9.33
C ILE A 51 9.11 -23.83 8.93
N PHE A 52 9.86 -23.91 7.83
CA PHE A 52 10.49 -25.14 7.37
C PHE A 52 11.43 -25.75 8.43
N ASN A 53 12.33 -24.95 8.99
CA ASN A 53 13.26 -25.38 10.03
C ASN A 53 12.51 -25.88 11.28
N LYS A 54 11.41 -25.21 11.66
CA LYS A 54 10.58 -25.62 12.79
C LYS A 54 9.86 -26.95 12.53
N ILE A 55 9.26 -27.13 11.35
CA ILE A 55 8.63 -28.39 10.93
C ILE A 55 9.67 -29.52 10.94
N LYS A 56 10.83 -29.32 10.30
CA LYS A 56 11.93 -30.29 10.30
C LYS A 56 12.36 -30.65 11.73
N LYS A 57 12.52 -29.64 12.60
CA LYS A 57 12.92 -29.88 14.00
C LYS A 57 11.90 -30.74 14.76
N LEU A 58 10.60 -30.56 14.52
CA LEU A 58 9.56 -31.31 15.21
C LEU A 58 9.40 -32.71 14.66
N TYR A 59 9.37 -32.86 13.33
CA TYR A 59 8.91 -34.09 12.70
C TYR A 59 10.02 -34.98 12.16
N SER A 60 11.23 -34.47 11.91
CA SER A 60 12.29 -35.28 11.28
C SER A 60 12.86 -36.40 12.15
N ASN A 61 12.56 -36.42 13.44
CA ASN A 61 12.93 -37.54 14.32
C ASN A 61 11.92 -38.70 14.22
N GLU A 62 10.67 -38.42 13.86
CA GLU A 62 9.57 -39.39 13.83
C GLU A 62 9.18 -39.78 12.40
N PHE A 63 9.34 -38.85 11.45
CA PHE A 63 8.89 -38.98 10.08
C PHE A 63 10.01 -38.66 9.11
N ASN A 64 10.14 -39.48 8.07
CA ASN A 64 11.01 -39.18 6.94
C ASN A 64 10.31 -38.21 5.99
N ILE A 65 10.79 -36.96 5.91
CA ILE A 65 10.26 -35.96 4.97
C ILE A 65 10.81 -36.29 3.59
N THR A 66 10.04 -36.96 2.74
CA THR A 66 10.51 -37.38 1.41
C THR A 66 10.31 -36.31 0.32
N LYS A 67 9.38 -35.38 0.53
CA LYS A 67 8.97 -34.35 -0.44
C LYS A 67 8.67 -33.03 0.27
N VAL A 68 9.10 -31.92 -0.32
CA VAL A 68 8.72 -30.57 0.09
C VAL A 68 8.07 -29.88 -1.10
N VAL A 69 6.81 -29.46 -0.94
CA VAL A 69 6.00 -28.90 -2.02
C VAL A 69 5.89 -27.40 -1.86
N VAL A 70 6.17 -26.66 -2.93
CA VAL A 70 6.05 -25.20 -2.96
C VAL A 70 5.11 -24.80 -4.10
N GLU A 71 4.06 -24.06 -3.76
CA GLU A 71 3.23 -23.40 -4.77
C GLU A 71 4.00 -22.23 -5.38
N LEU A 72 4.15 -22.25 -6.70
CA LEU A 72 4.73 -21.17 -7.46
C LEU A 72 3.61 -20.38 -8.14
N ALA A 73 3.68 -19.06 -8.04
CA ALA A 73 2.87 -18.17 -8.87
C ALA A 73 3.42 -18.14 -10.32
N ARG A 74 3.45 -19.29 -11.01
CA ARG A 74 3.99 -19.40 -12.37
C ARG A 74 3.09 -18.64 -13.36
N GLU A 75 3.68 -17.64 -14.02
CA GLU A 75 3.47 -17.39 -15.45
C GLU A 75 4.82 -17.02 -16.10
N LYS A 76 5.01 -17.51 -17.33
CA LYS A 76 6.18 -17.44 -18.23
C LYS A 76 7.35 -18.39 -17.93
N ASN A 77 7.60 -19.30 -18.87
CA ASN A 77 8.77 -20.20 -18.91
C ASN A 77 10.09 -19.40 -19.12
N ASP A 78 11.26 -20.02 -18.91
CA ASP A 78 12.57 -19.33 -19.02
C ASP A 78 12.83 -18.75 -20.43
N LYS A 79 12.25 -19.37 -21.47
CA LYS A 79 12.26 -18.87 -22.85
C LYS A 79 11.53 -17.52 -22.94
N GLU A 80 10.32 -17.45 -22.41
CA GLU A 80 9.52 -16.23 -22.38
C GLU A 80 10.13 -15.12 -21.49
N GLN A 81 10.87 -15.47 -20.44
CA GLN A 81 11.62 -14.48 -19.64
C GLN A 81 12.78 -13.89 -20.45
N ARG A 82 13.58 -14.73 -21.12
CA ARG A 82 14.63 -14.27 -22.03
C ARG A 82 14.04 -13.44 -23.17
N ASP A 83 12.95 -13.88 -23.78
CA ASP A 83 12.23 -13.14 -24.81
C ASP A 83 11.72 -11.80 -24.28
N THR A 84 11.27 -11.75 -23.02
CA THR A 84 10.81 -10.49 -22.40
C THR A 84 11.98 -9.53 -22.19
N ILE A 85 13.13 -10.00 -21.70
CA ILE A 85 14.34 -9.18 -21.54
C ILE A 85 14.83 -8.66 -22.89
N THR A 86 14.93 -9.55 -23.89
CA THR A 86 15.32 -9.19 -25.26
C THR A 86 14.33 -8.18 -25.86
N LYS A 87 13.02 -8.38 -25.67
CA LYS A 87 11.99 -7.41 -26.08
C LYS A 87 12.18 -6.06 -25.39
N ILE A 88 12.43 -6.01 -24.07
CA ILE A 88 12.66 -4.76 -23.33
C ILE A 88 13.91 -4.04 -23.85
N ASN A 89 15.01 -4.75 -24.04
CA ASN A 89 16.25 -4.20 -24.56
C ASN A 89 16.07 -3.65 -25.98
N ASN A 90 15.38 -4.39 -26.85
CA ASN A 90 15.06 -3.95 -28.21
C ASN A 90 14.14 -2.73 -28.21
N ILE A 91 13.14 -2.68 -27.32
CA ILE A 91 12.26 -1.51 -27.16
C ILE A 91 13.06 -0.29 -26.69
N ASN A 92 13.99 -0.46 -25.74
CA ASN A 92 14.82 0.64 -25.25
C ASN A 92 15.79 1.14 -26.32
N LYS A 93 16.42 0.24 -27.07
CA LYS A 93 17.27 0.58 -28.22
C LYS A 93 16.48 1.35 -29.28
N LYS A 94 15.31 0.82 -29.68
CA LYS A 94 14.43 1.48 -30.63
C LYS A 94 14.00 2.87 -30.16
N ARG A 95 13.64 3.05 -28.88
CA ARG A 95 13.31 4.37 -28.32
C ARG A 95 14.46 5.38 -28.43
N LYS A 96 15.70 4.94 -28.24
CA LYS A 96 16.87 5.80 -28.41
C LYS A 96 17.04 6.21 -29.88
N GLU A 97 16.91 5.26 -30.79
CA GLU A 97 16.97 5.50 -32.24
C GLU A 97 15.85 6.45 -32.70
N ASP A 98 14.61 6.20 -32.29
CA ASP A 98 13.45 7.04 -32.60
C ASP A 98 13.61 8.46 -32.02
N ALA A 99 14.18 8.59 -30.82
CA ALA A 99 14.45 9.89 -30.22
C ALA A 99 15.53 10.68 -30.99
N ILE A 100 16.63 10.03 -31.38
CA ILE A 100 17.67 10.64 -32.21
C ILE A 100 17.09 11.12 -33.53
N LYS A 101 16.29 10.26 -34.19
CA LYS A 101 15.64 10.59 -35.46
C LYS A 101 14.73 11.82 -35.29
N LEU A 102 13.81 11.79 -34.33
CA LEU A 102 12.87 12.89 -34.11
C LEU A 102 13.58 14.22 -33.79
N VAL A 103 14.61 14.19 -32.93
CA VAL A 103 15.33 15.41 -32.57
C VAL A 103 16.11 15.96 -33.76
N ASN A 104 16.78 15.11 -34.55
CA ASN A 104 17.52 15.57 -35.73
C ASN A 104 16.60 16.03 -36.87
N ASP A 105 15.41 15.45 -37.01
CA ASP A 105 14.42 15.88 -38.02
C ASP A 105 13.86 17.27 -37.69
N LEU A 106 13.68 17.60 -36.41
CA LEU A 106 13.11 18.88 -35.95
C LEU A 106 14.17 19.95 -35.67
N GLU A 107 15.33 19.56 -35.16
CA GLU A 107 16.42 20.45 -34.73
C GLU A 107 17.78 19.92 -35.26
N PRO A 108 18.03 20.02 -36.58
CA PRO A 108 19.17 19.38 -37.22
C PRO A 108 20.51 19.80 -36.63
N ASN A 109 21.34 18.82 -36.24
CA ASN A 109 22.71 19.00 -35.73
C ASN A 109 22.85 19.90 -34.48
N LEU A 110 21.75 20.16 -33.76
CA LEU A 110 21.78 21.03 -32.57
C LEU A 110 22.34 20.32 -31.32
N PHE A 111 22.28 18.98 -31.29
CA PHE A 111 22.61 18.15 -30.14
C PHE A 111 23.46 16.93 -30.51
N ASP A 112 24.38 16.56 -29.62
CA ASP A 112 25.10 15.30 -29.76
C ASP A 112 24.21 14.10 -29.41
N LYS A 113 24.56 12.94 -29.97
CA LYS A 113 23.80 11.70 -29.81
C LYS A 113 23.63 11.28 -28.34
N GLU A 114 24.67 11.45 -27.52
CA GLU A 114 24.65 11.00 -26.12
C GLU A 114 23.65 11.80 -25.28
N SER A 115 23.61 13.13 -25.48
CA SER A 115 22.65 14.02 -24.83
C SER A 115 21.20 13.63 -25.15
N ILE A 116 20.90 13.28 -26.40
CA ILE A 116 19.57 12.83 -26.82
C ILE A 116 19.23 11.47 -26.18
N GLU A 117 20.16 10.51 -26.21
CA GLU A 117 19.92 9.17 -25.65
C GLU A 117 19.61 9.20 -24.14
N LYS A 118 20.26 10.07 -23.37
CA LYS A 118 19.99 10.28 -21.94
C LYS A 118 18.56 10.77 -21.69
N LYS A 119 17.94 11.45 -22.66
CA LYS A 119 16.57 11.98 -22.59
C LYS A 119 15.57 11.18 -23.43
N ALA A 120 15.96 10.05 -24.02
CA ALA A 120 15.13 9.29 -24.96
C ALA A 120 13.72 8.94 -24.42
N PHE A 121 13.58 8.63 -23.14
CA PHE A 121 12.26 8.37 -22.55
C PHE A 121 11.40 9.63 -22.43
N LYS A 122 12.00 10.80 -22.13
CA LYS A 122 11.27 12.08 -22.15
C LYS A 122 10.87 12.43 -23.58
N VAL A 123 11.76 12.26 -24.57
CA VAL A 123 11.47 12.48 -26.00
C VAL A 123 10.35 11.55 -26.50
N PHE A 124 10.36 10.29 -26.08
CA PHE A 124 9.28 9.34 -26.37
C PHE A 124 7.92 9.84 -25.85
N LEU A 125 7.86 10.33 -24.61
CA LEU A 125 6.62 10.91 -24.05
C LEU A 125 6.23 12.23 -24.74
N TYR A 126 7.21 13.07 -25.09
CA TYR A 126 6.99 14.29 -25.89
C TYR A 126 6.30 13.95 -27.21
N GLN A 127 6.80 12.95 -27.94
CA GLN A 127 6.21 12.51 -29.20
C GLN A 127 4.79 11.95 -29.04
N GLN A 128 4.54 11.15 -27.98
CA GLN A 128 3.20 10.64 -27.67
C GLN A 128 2.15 11.72 -27.43
N GLN A 129 2.60 12.93 -27.08
CA GLN A 129 1.76 14.04 -26.66
C GLN A 129 1.71 15.17 -27.71
N ASP A 130 2.25 14.93 -28.91
CA ASP A 130 2.44 15.95 -29.96
C ASP A 130 3.16 17.20 -29.46
N GLY A 131 4.15 16.99 -28.59
CA GLY A 131 4.97 18.04 -28.02
C GLY A 131 4.24 18.97 -27.04
N ARG A 132 3.02 18.63 -26.62
CA ARG A 132 2.23 19.46 -25.70
C ARG A 132 2.31 18.95 -24.27
N ASP A 133 2.42 19.89 -23.33
CA ASP A 133 2.22 19.62 -21.92
C ASP A 133 0.71 19.32 -21.71
N PRO A 134 0.33 18.13 -21.22
CA PRO A 134 -1.06 17.76 -21.06
C PRO A 134 -1.83 18.66 -20.10
N TYR A 135 -1.18 19.30 -19.13
CA TYR A 135 -1.87 20.06 -18.09
C TYR A 135 -1.98 21.54 -18.44
N SER A 136 -0.87 22.18 -18.77
CA SER A 136 -0.90 23.59 -19.21
C SER A 136 -1.44 23.72 -20.62
N GLY A 137 -1.21 22.69 -21.44
CA GLY A 137 -1.60 22.67 -22.82
C GLY A 137 -0.68 23.44 -23.78
N GLN A 138 0.42 23.96 -23.25
CA GLN A 138 1.42 24.69 -24.00
C GLN A 138 2.32 23.71 -24.77
N PHE A 139 2.88 24.16 -25.88
CA PHE A 139 3.94 23.42 -26.55
C PHE A 139 5.21 23.47 -25.72
N MET A 140 5.82 22.32 -25.49
CA MET A 140 7.11 22.20 -24.86
C MET A 140 8.20 22.50 -25.90
N ASN A 141 9.18 23.33 -25.55
CA ASN A 141 10.35 23.55 -26.38
C ASN A 141 11.27 22.32 -26.33
N LEU A 142 11.48 21.67 -27.47
CA LEU A 142 12.31 20.46 -27.58
C LEU A 142 13.79 20.74 -27.29
N PRO A 143 14.42 21.82 -27.80
CA PRO A 143 15.77 22.19 -27.38
C PRO A 143 15.96 22.33 -25.86
N GLU A 144 15.05 23.03 -25.18
CA GLU A 144 15.07 23.18 -23.71
C GLU A 144 14.88 21.83 -22.99
N LEU A 145 14.05 20.93 -23.52
CA LEU A 145 13.89 19.58 -22.98
C LEU A 145 15.20 18.78 -22.96
N ILE A 146 16.05 18.97 -23.97
CA ILE A 146 17.35 18.29 -24.09
C ILE A 146 18.41 18.98 -23.22
N LYS A 147 18.49 20.31 -23.24
CA LYS A 147 19.53 21.10 -22.53
C LYS A 147 19.31 21.20 -21.03
N ASN A 148 18.05 21.30 -20.58
CA ASN A 148 17.71 21.68 -19.22
C ASN A 148 16.92 20.58 -18.50
N ASP A 149 17.61 19.90 -17.57
CA ASP A 149 17.05 18.81 -16.77
C ASP A 149 15.82 19.21 -15.95
N ASN A 150 15.71 20.50 -15.59
CA ASN A 150 14.65 21.06 -14.75
C ASN A 150 13.47 21.65 -15.55
N TYR A 151 13.53 21.66 -16.88
CA TYR A 151 12.46 22.25 -17.70
C TYR A 151 11.16 21.42 -17.65
N CYS A 152 11.27 20.11 -17.88
CA CYS A 152 10.15 19.16 -17.83
C CYS A 152 10.38 18.02 -16.84
N GLU A 153 9.29 17.57 -16.24
CA GLU A 153 9.23 16.43 -15.33
C GLU A 153 8.35 15.31 -15.92
N ILE A 154 8.61 14.06 -15.50
CA ILE A 154 7.71 12.95 -15.79
C ILE A 154 6.75 12.85 -14.61
N ASP A 155 5.48 13.14 -14.85
CA ASP A 155 4.43 13.04 -13.84
C ASP A 155 3.69 11.69 -13.92
N HIS A 156 3.20 11.24 -12.77
CA HIS A 156 2.26 10.15 -12.66
C HIS A 156 0.83 10.70 -12.75
N ILE A 157 0.12 10.36 -13.84
CA ILE A 157 -1.25 10.82 -14.10
C ILE A 157 -2.12 10.55 -12.87
N LEU A 158 -2.19 9.29 -12.43
CA LEU A 158 -2.69 8.87 -11.14
C LEU A 158 -1.53 8.90 -10.13
N PRO A 159 -1.62 9.68 -9.03
CA PRO A 159 -0.48 9.85 -8.14
C PRO A 159 0.06 8.53 -7.59
N TYR A 160 1.38 8.32 -7.71
CA TYR A 160 2.03 7.07 -7.31
C TYR A 160 1.77 6.71 -5.83
N SER A 161 1.70 7.71 -4.96
CA SER A 161 1.40 7.51 -3.52
C SER A 161 0.04 6.85 -3.25
N LYS A 162 -0.88 6.91 -4.22
CA LYS A 162 -2.23 6.35 -4.12
C LYS A 162 -2.39 5.08 -4.97
N SER A 163 -1.78 5.01 -6.15
CA SER A 163 -1.98 3.90 -7.10
C SER A 163 -0.86 2.84 -7.11
N ALA A 164 0.36 3.22 -6.70
CA ALA A 164 1.60 2.47 -6.98
C ALA A 164 1.81 2.08 -8.46
N ASN A 165 1.10 2.73 -9.38
CA ASN A 165 1.18 2.46 -10.80
C ASN A 165 2.38 3.20 -11.41
N ASP A 166 3.47 2.48 -11.66
CA ASP A 166 4.67 3.02 -12.34
C ASP A 166 4.73 2.67 -13.84
N SER A 167 3.65 2.15 -14.40
CA SER A 167 3.60 1.77 -15.80
C SER A 167 3.69 2.99 -16.71
N ILE A 168 4.10 2.78 -17.97
CA ILE A 168 4.18 3.85 -18.97
C ILE A 168 2.79 4.46 -19.26
N SER A 169 1.72 3.68 -19.12
CA SER A 169 0.35 4.20 -19.28
C SER A 169 -0.06 5.14 -18.15
N ASN A 170 0.69 5.22 -17.05
CA ASN A 170 0.49 6.20 -16.00
C ASN A 170 1.50 7.37 -16.04
N LYS A 171 2.35 7.47 -17.07
CA LYS A 171 3.41 8.49 -17.16
C LYS A 171 3.17 9.48 -18.30
N VAL A 172 3.33 10.77 -18.02
CA VAL A 172 3.31 11.85 -19.01
C VAL A 172 4.47 12.82 -18.79
N LEU A 173 4.91 13.47 -19.86
CA LEU A 173 5.87 14.57 -19.78
C LEU A 173 5.13 15.89 -19.62
N VAL A 174 5.48 16.68 -18.61
CA VAL A 174 4.83 17.94 -18.28
C VAL A 174 5.87 19.01 -17.98
N LEU A 175 5.51 20.28 -18.10
CA LEU A 175 6.35 21.35 -17.57
C LEU A 175 6.49 21.19 -16.06
N LYS A 176 7.66 21.52 -15.51
CA LYS A 176 7.90 21.43 -14.05
C LYS A 176 6.85 22.22 -13.25
N SER A 177 6.51 23.43 -13.69
CA SER A 177 5.48 24.26 -13.08
C SER A 177 4.11 23.55 -13.03
N SER A 178 3.68 22.96 -14.14
CA SER A 178 2.42 22.22 -14.25
C SER A 178 2.36 21.04 -13.28
N ASN A 179 3.45 20.27 -13.15
CA ASN A 179 3.52 19.16 -12.22
C ASN A 179 3.37 19.61 -10.76
N GLN A 180 4.10 20.67 -10.37
CA GLN A 180 4.04 21.21 -9.01
C GLN A 180 2.65 21.74 -8.66
N ILE A 181 1.95 22.37 -9.61
CA ILE A 181 0.58 22.84 -9.41
C ILE A 181 -0.37 21.64 -9.29
N LYS A 182 -0.26 20.62 -10.15
CA LYS A 182 -1.09 19.40 -10.06
C LYS A 182 -0.98 18.75 -8.68
N GLY A 183 0.25 18.52 -8.21
CA GLY A 183 0.51 17.89 -6.91
C GLY A 183 -0.09 16.48 -6.80
N ASN A 184 -0.56 16.09 -5.61
CA ASN A 184 -1.08 14.74 -5.34
C ASN A 184 -2.54 14.52 -5.78
N ARG A 185 -2.94 15.11 -6.92
CA ARG A 185 -4.29 15.09 -7.51
C ARG A 185 -4.30 14.34 -8.84
N ILE A 186 -5.44 13.77 -9.22
CA ILE A 186 -5.67 13.27 -10.58
C ILE A 186 -5.95 14.46 -11.53
N PRO A 187 -5.86 14.30 -12.87
CA PRO A 187 -6.09 15.40 -13.80
C PRO A 187 -7.46 16.04 -13.64
N TYR A 188 -8.52 15.24 -13.42
CA TYR A 188 -9.86 15.77 -13.18
C TYR A 188 -9.89 16.73 -11.98
N ASP A 189 -9.43 16.27 -10.81
CA ASP A 189 -9.32 17.10 -9.61
C ASP A 189 -8.45 18.35 -9.85
N TYR A 190 -7.38 18.24 -10.64
CA TYR A 190 -6.56 19.38 -11.01
C TYR A 190 -7.35 20.42 -11.80
N PHE A 191 -8.03 20.04 -12.89
CA PHE A 191 -8.80 20.94 -13.73
C PHE A 191 -10.08 21.47 -13.06
N GLN A 192 -10.66 20.75 -12.10
CA GLN A 192 -11.78 21.26 -11.30
C GLN A 192 -11.34 22.37 -10.32
N ASN A 193 -10.06 22.39 -9.92
CA ASN A 193 -9.54 23.28 -8.90
C ASN A 193 -8.46 24.24 -9.42
N THR A 194 -8.20 24.25 -10.73
CA THR A 194 -7.14 25.05 -11.37
C THR A 194 -7.65 25.54 -12.71
N VAL A 195 -7.57 26.85 -12.97
CA VAL A 195 -7.84 27.43 -14.28
C VAL A 195 -6.58 28.13 -14.76
N LEU A 196 -6.30 27.95 -16.04
CA LEU A 196 -5.09 28.39 -16.70
C LEU A 196 -5.45 29.54 -17.63
N GLU A 197 -4.72 30.65 -17.54
CA GLU A 197 -5.01 31.87 -18.31
C GLU A 197 -4.90 31.68 -19.83
N ASN A 198 -4.00 30.79 -20.27
CA ASN A 198 -3.78 30.41 -21.67
C ASN A 198 -3.68 28.88 -21.84
N GLY A 199 -4.45 28.14 -21.03
CA GLY A 199 -4.44 26.67 -21.01
C GLY A 199 -5.83 26.08 -21.17
N TRP A 200 -5.90 24.75 -21.25
CA TRP A 200 -7.11 24.07 -21.70
C TRP A 200 -8.02 23.82 -20.50
N ASN A 201 -9.33 23.89 -20.67
CA ASN A 201 -10.26 23.41 -19.65
C ASN A 201 -10.39 21.87 -19.70
N TRP A 202 -11.10 21.28 -18.72
CA TRP A 202 -11.27 19.81 -18.65
C TRP A 202 -11.80 19.19 -19.94
N GLN A 203 -12.75 19.84 -20.61
CA GLN A 203 -13.36 19.31 -21.82
C GLN A 203 -12.39 19.36 -23.00
N GLU A 204 -11.63 20.44 -23.14
CA GLU A 204 -10.59 20.59 -24.15
C GLU A 204 -9.45 19.59 -23.94
N TYR A 205 -9.01 19.41 -22.70
CA TYR A 205 -8.06 18.37 -22.31
C TYR A 205 -8.58 16.95 -22.59
N LYS A 206 -9.85 16.67 -22.31
CA LYS A 206 -10.46 15.36 -22.60
C LYS A 206 -10.54 15.12 -24.11
N ASN A 207 -10.91 16.14 -24.87
CA ASN A 207 -10.93 16.11 -26.33
C ASN A 207 -9.52 15.88 -26.90
N TRP A 208 -8.49 16.47 -26.30
CA TRP A 208 -7.10 16.20 -26.65
C TRP A 208 -6.69 14.78 -26.37
N ALA A 209 -6.93 14.29 -25.15
CA ALA A 209 -6.60 12.93 -24.77
C ALA A 209 -7.30 11.94 -25.73
N TYR A 210 -8.53 12.24 -26.12
CA TYR A 210 -9.25 11.46 -27.13
C TYR A 210 -8.58 11.53 -28.52
N LYS A 211 -8.28 12.74 -29.03
CA LYS A 211 -7.73 12.92 -30.38
C LYS A 211 -6.28 12.49 -30.53
N VAL A 212 -5.44 12.71 -29.53
CA VAL A 212 -3.99 12.47 -29.60
C VAL A 212 -3.63 11.10 -29.02
N ILE A 213 -4.18 10.75 -27.86
CA ILE A 213 -3.84 9.49 -27.19
C ILE A 213 -4.70 8.35 -27.72
N LEU A 214 -6.03 8.50 -27.76
CA LEU A 214 -6.90 7.40 -28.17
C LEU A 214 -6.99 7.24 -29.69
N ASN A 215 -7.21 8.30 -30.46
CA ASN A 215 -7.46 8.24 -31.90
C ASN A 215 -6.36 8.88 -32.76
N GLY A 216 -5.24 9.24 -32.16
CA GLY A 216 -4.13 9.88 -32.87
C GLY A 216 -3.29 8.88 -33.65
N ASP A 217 -2.05 9.26 -33.95
CA ASP A 217 -1.10 8.35 -34.59
C ASP A 217 -0.76 7.17 -33.66
N LEU A 218 -1.25 6.00 -34.06
CA LEU A 218 -1.17 4.76 -33.29
C LEU A 218 0.26 4.24 -33.17
N THR A 219 1.16 4.64 -34.07
CA THR A 219 2.55 4.19 -34.11
C THR A 219 3.36 4.72 -32.91
N LYS A 220 2.88 5.78 -32.25
CA LYS A 220 3.48 6.39 -31.05
C LYS A 220 3.33 5.54 -29.79
N PHE A 221 2.48 4.51 -29.81
CA PHE A 221 2.20 3.65 -28.65
C PHE A 221 2.71 2.23 -28.86
N SER A 222 3.23 1.61 -27.80
CA SER A 222 3.84 0.27 -27.91
C SER A 222 2.79 -0.82 -28.15
N ASN A 223 1.55 -0.64 -27.68
CA ASN A 223 0.42 -1.52 -28.01
C ASN A 223 -0.94 -0.85 -27.68
N LYS A 224 -2.02 -1.45 -28.18
CA LYS A 224 -3.40 -1.00 -27.98
C LYS A 224 -3.80 -0.87 -26.51
N ASN A 225 -3.42 -1.82 -25.66
CA ASN A 225 -3.81 -1.83 -24.24
C ASN A 225 -3.16 -0.69 -23.46
N GLN A 226 -1.86 -0.46 -23.66
CA GLN A 226 -1.13 0.65 -23.06
C GLN A 226 -1.78 2.00 -23.39
N ARG A 227 -2.15 2.19 -24.66
CA ARG A 227 -2.83 3.41 -25.14
C ARG A 227 -4.18 3.61 -24.46
N ILE A 228 -5.04 2.58 -24.46
CA ILE A 228 -6.38 2.64 -23.84
C ILE A 228 -6.26 2.92 -22.34
N GLN A 229 -5.34 2.25 -21.64
CA GLN A 229 -5.10 2.49 -20.22
C GLN A 229 -4.61 3.93 -19.97
N LYS A 230 -3.70 4.44 -20.81
CA LYS A 230 -3.21 5.82 -20.67
C LYS A 230 -4.36 6.82 -20.83
N TYR A 231 -5.18 6.66 -21.86
CA TYR A 231 -6.39 7.48 -22.03
C TYR A 231 -7.31 7.40 -20.82
N ASN A 232 -7.63 6.20 -20.35
CA ASN A 232 -8.50 5.99 -19.18
C ASN A 232 -7.95 6.67 -17.93
N ASN A 233 -6.64 6.60 -17.69
CA ASN A 233 -5.98 7.28 -16.57
C ASN A 233 -6.08 8.81 -16.71
N LEU A 234 -5.88 9.34 -17.92
CA LEU A 234 -5.92 10.78 -18.19
C LEU A 234 -7.31 11.37 -17.95
N VAL A 235 -8.37 10.66 -18.36
CA VAL A 235 -9.77 11.13 -18.29
C VAL A 235 -10.51 10.68 -17.02
N LYS A 236 -9.80 10.09 -16.06
CA LYS A 236 -10.38 9.53 -14.86
C LYS A 236 -10.93 10.63 -13.94
N GLU A 237 -12.21 10.51 -13.57
CA GLU A 237 -12.91 11.53 -12.76
C GLU A 237 -13.01 11.15 -11.27
N LYS A 238 -12.79 9.88 -10.91
CA LYS A 238 -12.82 9.40 -9.53
C LYS A 238 -11.70 8.39 -9.29
N PHE A 239 -11.12 8.44 -8.10
CA PHE A 239 -10.14 7.45 -7.65
C PHE A 239 -10.89 6.31 -6.95
N ASP A 240 -10.83 5.10 -7.51
CA ASP A 240 -11.61 3.96 -7.05
C ASP A 240 -10.69 2.95 -6.32
N GLU A 241 -11.25 2.05 -5.50
CA GLU A 241 -10.47 1.02 -4.80
C GLU A 241 -9.69 0.08 -5.76
N TYR A 242 -10.17 -0.05 -7.00
CA TYR A 242 -9.49 -0.79 -8.08
C TYR A 242 -8.19 -0.13 -8.56
N ASP A 243 -7.91 1.14 -8.21
CA ASP A 243 -6.63 1.79 -8.53
C ASP A 243 -5.46 1.27 -7.68
N GLN A 244 -5.73 0.37 -6.73
CA GLN A 244 -4.71 -0.37 -5.96
C GLN A 244 -4.22 -1.65 -6.67
N LEU A 245 -4.72 -1.96 -7.88
CA LEU A 245 -4.32 -3.15 -8.64
C LEU A 245 -2.80 -3.24 -8.91
N ASP A 246 -2.08 -2.12 -8.93
CA ASP A 246 -0.63 -2.16 -9.10
C ASP A 246 0.15 -2.41 -7.80
N PHE A 247 -0.44 -2.15 -6.64
CA PHE A 247 0.05 -2.75 -5.40
C PHE A 247 -0.07 -4.27 -5.45
N LEU A 248 -1.18 -4.78 -6.00
CA LEU A 248 -1.38 -6.22 -6.20
C LEU A 248 -0.38 -6.79 -7.22
N SER A 249 -0.11 -6.11 -8.33
CA SER A 249 0.85 -6.55 -9.36
C SER A 249 2.29 -6.59 -8.83
N ARG A 250 2.70 -5.58 -8.05
CA ARG A 250 3.98 -5.59 -7.33
C ARG A 250 4.05 -6.71 -6.29
N ASN A 251 3.02 -6.88 -5.47
CA ASN A 251 2.96 -7.95 -4.48
C ASN A 251 3.05 -9.32 -5.16
N LEU A 252 2.41 -9.51 -6.30
CA LEU A 252 2.51 -10.74 -7.10
C LEU A 252 3.93 -10.99 -7.61
N ASN A 253 4.62 -9.98 -8.14
CA ASN A 253 6.01 -10.10 -8.57
C ASN A 253 6.95 -10.44 -7.41
N ASP A 254 6.78 -9.79 -6.26
CA ASP A 254 7.53 -10.09 -5.05
C ASP A 254 7.26 -11.54 -4.58
N THR A 255 6.00 -12.00 -4.57
CA THR A 255 5.64 -13.39 -4.26
C THR A 255 6.30 -14.38 -5.21
N ARG A 256 6.27 -14.11 -6.53
CA ARG A 256 6.96 -14.94 -7.54
C ARG A 256 8.44 -15.08 -7.23
N TYR A 257 9.12 -13.95 -7.04
CA TYR A 257 10.56 -13.96 -6.77
C TYR A 257 10.87 -14.70 -5.46
N ALA A 258 10.09 -14.47 -4.40
CA ALA A 258 10.24 -15.16 -3.12
C ALA A 258 10.10 -16.69 -3.24
N THR A 259 9.06 -17.16 -3.96
CA THR A 259 8.82 -18.61 -4.15
C THR A 259 9.89 -19.29 -4.99
N LYS A 260 10.39 -18.64 -6.06
CA LYS A 260 11.48 -19.17 -6.89
C LYS A 260 12.78 -19.29 -6.09
N TYR A 261 13.14 -18.23 -5.35
CA TYR A 261 14.33 -18.22 -4.52
C TYR A 261 14.25 -19.29 -3.41
N PHE A 262 13.11 -19.40 -2.73
CA PHE A 262 12.92 -20.38 -1.66
C PHE A 262 13.00 -21.83 -2.18
N ARG A 263 12.43 -22.11 -3.36
CA ARG A 263 12.58 -23.39 -4.05
C ARG A 263 14.05 -23.73 -4.31
N ASP A 264 14.80 -22.80 -4.89
CA ASP A 264 16.21 -23.03 -5.24
C ASP A 264 17.05 -23.29 -3.99
N LEU A 265 16.78 -22.51 -2.93
CA LEU A 265 17.39 -22.67 -1.63
C LEU A 265 17.07 -24.04 -0.98
N LEU A 266 15.83 -24.52 -1.05
CA LEU A 266 15.45 -25.87 -0.59
C LEU A 266 16.15 -26.96 -1.41
N GLY A 267 16.26 -26.78 -2.73
CA GLY A 267 16.91 -27.73 -3.62
C GLY A 267 18.40 -27.87 -3.32
N ASN A 268 19.09 -26.73 -3.15
CA ASN A 268 20.51 -26.71 -2.78
C ASN A 268 20.73 -27.29 -1.37
N TYR A 269 19.87 -26.95 -0.41
CA TYR A 269 19.94 -27.53 0.94
C TYR A 269 19.81 -29.06 0.90
N SER A 270 18.82 -29.60 0.19
CA SER A 270 18.60 -31.05 0.09
C SER A 270 19.78 -31.77 -0.56
N LYS A 271 20.32 -31.25 -1.66
CA LYS A 271 21.52 -31.81 -2.33
C LYS A 271 22.73 -31.89 -1.40
N ASN A 272 22.96 -30.84 -0.63
CA ASN A 272 24.05 -30.80 0.36
C ASN A 272 23.83 -31.74 1.57
N HIS A 273 22.64 -32.34 1.68
CA HIS A 273 22.26 -33.30 2.72
C HIS A 273 21.88 -34.66 2.09
N ASN A 274 22.62 -35.11 1.08
CA ASN A 274 22.43 -36.40 0.42
C ASN A 274 21.02 -36.60 -0.18
N ASP A 275 20.51 -35.57 -0.85
CA ASP A 275 19.19 -35.57 -1.49
C ASP A 275 18.05 -35.96 -0.53
N GLU A 276 18.13 -35.46 0.71
CA GLU A 276 17.23 -35.77 1.82
C GLU A 276 15.74 -35.74 1.43
N PHE A 277 15.33 -34.77 0.61
CA PHE A 277 13.98 -34.66 0.10
C PHE A 277 13.91 -34.11 -1.33
N ARG A 278 12.83 -34.44 -2.03
CA ARG A 278 12.55 -33.86 -3.35
C ARG A 278 11.75 -32.57 -3.24
N VAL A 279 12.24 -31.51 -3.88
CA VAL A 279 11.48 -30.24 -3.98
C VAL A 279 10.52 -30.33 -5.18
N ILE A 280 9.23 -30.24 -4.91
CA ILE A 280 8.17 -30.28 -5.91
C ILE A 280 7.56 -28.90 -6.05
N CYS A 281 7.34 -28.47 -7.28
CA CYS A 281 6.69 -27.19 -7.58
C CYS A 281 5.31 -27.43 -8.17
N MET A 282 4.32 -26.69 -7.68
CA MET A 282 2.96 -26.75 -8.22
C MET A 282 2.48 -25.36 -8.64
N ASN A 283 1.58 -25.32 -9.63
CA ASN A 283 0.90 -24.09 -10.02
C ASN A 283 -0.36 -23.92 -9.16
N GLY A 284 -0.64 -22.69 -8.69
CA GLY A 284 -1.85 -22.37 -7.95
C GLY A 284 -3.16 -22.64 -8.71
N SER A 285 -3.12 -22.74 -10.05
CA SER A 285 -4.26 -23.22 -10.84
C SER A 285 -4.64 -24.66 -10.52
N VAL A 286 -3.66 -25.52 -10.26
CA VAL A 286 -3.86 -26.93 -9.86
C VAL A 286 -4.48 -26.98 -8.47
N THR A 287 -3.96 -26.21 -7.52
CA THR A 287 -4.54 -26.06 -6.17
C THR A 287 -6.01 -25.63 -6.26
N SER A 288 -6.30 -24.62 -7.08
CA SER A 288 -7.65 -24.07 -7.27
C SER A 288 -8.61 -25.08 -7.91
N TYR A 289 -8.14 -25.86 -8.88
CA TYR A 289 -8.92 -26.90 -9.54
C TYR A 289 -9.35 -27.99 -8.55
N PHE A 290 -8.40 -28.58 -7.81
CA PHE A 290 -8.70 -29.64 -6.85
C PHE A 290 -9.49 -29.14 -5.64
N ARG A 291 -9.26 -27.90 -5.19
CA ARG A 291 -10.10 -27.26 -4.17
C ARG A 291 -11.57 -27.23 -4.57
N LYS A 292 -11.86 -26.84 -5.83
CA LYS A 292 -13.22 -26.79 -6.37
C LYS A 292 -13.83 -28.19 -6.48
N LYS A 293 -13.06 -29.17 -6.97
CA LYS A 293 -13.49 -30.58 -7.09
C LYS A 293 -13.78 -31.21 -5.72
N ALA A 294 -13.00 -30.87 -4.70
CA ALA A 294 -13.20 -31.31 -3.33
C ALA A 294 -14.30 -30.52 -2.58
N CYS A 295 -15.03 -29.61 -3.27
CA CYS A 295 -16.10 -28.79 -2.69
C CYS A 295 -15.66 -27.92 -1.48
N LEU A 296 -14.39 -27.53 -1.42
CA LEU A 296 -13.86 -26.69 -0.33
C LEU A 296 -14.07 -25.20 -0.61
N ILE A 297 -14.78 -24.51 0.27
CA ILE A 297 -15.06 -23.07 0.15
C ILE A 297 -13.82 -22.25 0.50
N LYS A 298 -13.53 -21.22 -0.31
CA LYS A 298 -12.45 -20.25 -0.05
C LYS A 298 -13.02 -18.90 0.36
N ASP A 299 -12.98 -18.62 1.66
CA ASP A 299 -13.26 -17.29 2.20
C ASP A 299 -11.93 -16.53 2.39
N ARG A 300 -11.78 -15.38 1.73
CA ARG A 300 -10.56 -14.55 1.81
C ARG A 300 -10.47 -13.74 3.10
N ASP A 301 -11.59 -13.52 3.78
CA ASP A 301 -11.63 -12.87 5.09
C ASP A 301 -11.29 -13.86 6.22
N ASP A 302 -11.22 -15.15 5.92
CA ASP A 302 -10.79 -16.23 6.82
C ASP A 302 -9.36 -16.64 6.48
N TYR A 303 -8.42 -16.64 7.41
CA TYR A 303 -7.03 -16.95 7.06
C TYR A 303 -6.73 -18.46 7.03
N SER A 304 -7.67 -19.32 7.45
CA SER A 304 -7.51 -20.79 7.40
C SER A 304 -7.32 -21.33 5.99
N HIS A 305 -7.80 -20.62 4.96
CA HIS A 305 -7.67 -21.06 3.58
C HIS A 305 -6.21 -21.22 3.13
N HIS A 306 -5.24 -20.53 3.75
CA HIS A 306 -3.82 -20.71 3.47
C HIS A 306 -3.30 -22.08 3.90
N ALA A 307 -3.70 -22.55 5.08
CA ALA A 307 -3.35 -23.90 5.56
C ALA A 307 -4.03 -24.97 4.69
N GLN A 308 -5.29 -24.75 4.30
CA GLN A 308 -6.00 -25.64 3.38
C GLN A 308 -5.29 -25.72 2.01
N ASP A 309 -4.91 -24.58 1.41
CA ASP A 309 -4.16 -24.56 0.13
C ASP A 309 -2.85 -25.35 0.25
N ALA A 310 -2.11 -25.19 1.36
CA ALA A 310 -0.88 -25.93 1.64
C ALA A 310 -1.10 -27.46 1.80
N SER A 311 -2.19 -27.87 2.46
CA SER A 311 -2.55 -29.29 2.59
C SER A 311 -2.97 -29.91 1.25
N ILE A 312 -3.71 -29.18 0.42
CA ILE A 312 -4.13 -29.62 -0.92
C ILE A 312 -2.89 -29.94 -1.77
N ILE A 313 -1.92 -29.04 -1.86
CA ILE A 313 -0.71 -29.28 -2.66
C ILE A 313 0.13 -30.43 -2.12
N ALA A 314 0.17 -30.63 -0.80
CA ALA A 314 0.87 -31.76 -0.18
C ALA A 314 0.22 -33.11 -0.55
N ILE A 315 -1.11 -33.21 -0.50
CA ILE A 315 -1.86 -34.42 -0.87
C ILE A 315 -1.66 -34.74 -2.36
N ILE A 316 -1.79 -33.72 -3.23
CA ILE A 316 -1.62 -33.90 -4.68
C ILE A 316 -0.20 -34.37 -5.00
N ALA A 317 0.84 -33.75 -4.41
CA ALA A 317 2.22 -34.16 -4.64
C ALA A 317 2.54 -35.57 -4.12
N ASN A 318 1.77 -36.06 -3.14
CA ASN A 318 1.91 -37.44 -2.69
C ASN A 318 1.32 -38.43 -3.72
N LYS A 319 0.15 -38.09 -4.29
CA LYS A 319 -0.58 -38.88 -5.30
C LYS A 319 -0.09 -38.65 -6.75
N SER A 320 0.82 -37.69 -6.98
CA SER A 320 1.21 -37.21 -8.32
C SER A 320 1.91 -38.24 -9.21
N LYS A 321 2.58 -39.25 -8.66
CA LYS A 321 3.24 -40.30 -9.46
C LYS A 321 2.22 -41.17 -10.22
N SER A 322 1.06 -41.42 -9.60
CA SER A 322 -0.06 -42.12 -10.23
C SER A 322 -0.70 -41.27 -11.33
N ILE A 323 -0.87 -39.96 -11.11
CA ILE A 323 -1.42 -39.02 -12.10
C ILE A 323 -0.47 -38.78 -13.28
N PHE A 324 0.82 -38.54 -13.03
CA PHE A 324 1.79 -38.23 -14.09
C PHE A 324 1.99 -39.43 -15.02
N ASN A 325 1.97 -40.66 -14.48
CA ASN A 325 1.98 -41.87 -15.29
C ASN A 325 0.66 -42.06 -16.08
N LEU A 326 -0.48 -41.64 -15.54
CA LEU A 326 -1.77 -41.66 -16.26
C LEU A 326 -1.85 -40.58 -17.36
N LEU A 327 -1.28 -39.39 -17.14
CA LEU A 327 -1.27 -38.28 -18.11
C LEU A 327 -0.21 -38.43 -19.21
N LEU A 328 0.95 -39.03 -18.92
CA LEU A 328 2.04 -39.23 -19.90
C LEU A 328 1.73 -40.30 -20.94
N HIS A 329 0.87 -41.28 -20.62
CA HIS A 329 0.45 -42.29 -21.60
C HIS A 329 -0.47 -41.71 -22.69
N ASP A 330 -1.01 -40.51 -22.48
CA ASP A 330 -2.01 -39.89 -23.35
C ASP A 330 -1.45 -38.73 -24.19
N ASP A 331 -0.21 -38.29 -23.99
CA ASP A 331 0.28 -37.06 -24.65
C ASP A 331 0.70 -37.28 -26.13
N ARG A 332 0.96 -38.52 -26.53
CA ARG A 332 1.14 -38.93 -27.94
C ARG A 332 -0.18 -39.13 -28.68
N GLN A 333 -1.30 -39.20 -27.98
CA GLN A 333 -2.58 -39.57 -28.59
C GLN A 333 -3.60 -38.42 -28.41
N ILE A 334 -4.46 -38.20 -29.38
CA ILE A 334 -5.62 -37.30 -29.26
C ILE A 334 -6.85 -38.10 -29.64
N SER A 335 -7.87 -38.06 -28.80
CA SER A 335 -9.21 -38.50 -29.18
C SER A 335 -9.98 -37.37 -29.87
N TYR A 336 -10.66 -37.71 -30.96
CA TYR A 336 -11.55 -36.79 -31.65
C TYR A 336 -12.79 -37.54 -32.12
N MET A 337 -13.91 -36.81 -32.21
CA MET A 337 -15.17 -37.34 -32.70
C MET A 337 -15.21 -37.17 -34.21
N SER A 338 -15.32 -38.30 -34.92
CA SER A 338 -15.50 -38.31 -36.38
C SER A 338 -16.93 -37.90 -36.74
N LYS A 339 -17.16 -37.55 -38.02
CA LYS A 339 -18.46 -37.05 -38.53
C LYS A 339 -19.60 -38.07 -38.42
N ASP A 340 -19.25 -39.35 -38.33
CA ASP A 340 -20.12 -40.50 -38.12
C ASP A 340 -20.47 -40.73 -36.62
N GLY A 341 -19.92 -39.94 -35.71
CA GLY A 341 -20.21 -40.00 -34.28
C GLY A 341 -19.34 -40.96 -33.48
N THR A 342 -18.36 -41.63 -34.10
CA THR A 342 -17.42 -42.51 -33.40
C THR A 342 -16.19 -41.75 -32.89
N ILE A 343 -15.65 -42.16 -31.73
CA ILE A 343 -14.44 -41.57 -31.16
C ILE A 343 -13.23 -42.36 -31.69
N ARG A 344 -12.25 -41.66 -32.24
CA ARG A 344 -11.01 -42.26 -32.79
C ARG A 344 -9.79 -41.72 -32.04
N LEU A 345 -8.81 -42.60 -31.78
CA LEU A 345 -7.52 -42.23 -31.19
C LEU A 345 -6.47 -42.03 -32.28
N MET A 346 -5.82 -40.86 -32.30
CA MET A 346 -4.82 -40.48 -33.31
C MET A 346 -3.47 -40.19 -32.67
N ASP A 347 -2.38 -40.67 -33.25
CA ASP A 347 -1.04 -40.24 -32.87
C ASP A 347 -0.81 -38.77 -33.28
N LYS A 348 -0.43 -37.93 -32.34
CA LYS A 348 -0.22 -36.48 -32.50
C LYS A 348 0.92 -36.14 -33.45
N GLU A 349 1.95 -36.98 -33.51
CA GLU A 349 3.18 -36.72 -34.28
C GLU A 349 3.11 -37.32 -35.68
N THR A 350 2.55 -38.53 -35.82
CA THR A 350 2.45 -39.19 -37.14
C THR A 350 1.13 -38.91 -37.85
N GLY A 351 0.07 -38.52 -37.12
CA GLY A 351 -1.27 -38.35 -37.65
C GLY A 351 -1.98 -39.67 -37.97
N GLU A 352 -1.37 -40.81 -37.61
CA GLU A 352 -1.95 -42.12 -37.84
C GLU A 352 -3.10 -42.37 -36.86
N ILE A 353 -4.19 -42.93 -37.36
CA ILE A 353 -5.29 -43.41 -36.52
C ILE A 353 -4.83 -44.72 -35.90
N ILE A 354 -4.68 -44.73 -34.58
CA ILE A 354 -4.19 -45.87 -33.81
C ILE A 354 -5.32 -46.86 -33.56
N GLU A 355 -6.52 -46.35 -33.27
CA GLU A 355 -7.73 -47.16 -33.02
C GLU A 355 -8.99 -46.42 -33.48
N GLU A 356 -9.92 -47.18 -34.05
CA GLU A 356 -11.25 -46.73 -34.51
C GLU A 356 -12.36 -47.29 -33.62
N ASP A 357 -13.51 -46.60 -33.61
CA ASP A 357 -14.77 -47.05 -33.00
C ASP A 357 -14.78 -47.24 -31.47
N LEU A 358 -14.16 -46.31 -30.75
CA LEU A 358 -14.21 -46.29 -29.29
C LEU A 358 -15.58 -45.82 -28.79
N SER A 359 -16.16 -46.57 -27.84
CA SER A 359 -17.36 -46.14 -27.13
C SER A 359 -17.07 -44.86 -26.32
N PRO A 360 -18.02 -43.91 -26.22
CA PRO A 360 -17.97 -42.82 -25.25
C PRO A 360 -17.77 -43.26 -23.79
N GLU A 361 -18.07 -44.53 -23.48
CA GLU A 361 -17.93 -45.14 -22.15
C GLU A 361 -16.62 -45.92 -21.97
N ASP A 362 -15.69 -45.87 -22.94
CA ASP A 362 -14.44 -46.64 -22.88
C ASP A 362 -13.67 -46.36 -21.56
N PRO A 363 -13.31 -47.39 -20.77
CA PRO A 363 -12.65 -47.25 -19.48
C PRO A 363 -11.36 -46.43 -19.52
N ARG A 364 -10.69 -46.32 -20.67
CA ARG A 364 -9.47 -45.52 -20.85
C ARG A 364 -9.74 -44.03 -20.69
N PHE A 365 -10.92 -43.53 -21.10
CA PHE A 365 -11.33 -42.14 -20.94
C PHE A 365 -11.78 -41.81 -19.50
N ASN A 366 -12.23 -42.81 -18.73
CA ASN A 366 -12.70 -42.62 -17.35
C ASN A 366 -11.61 -42.75 -16.27
N LYS A 367 -10.45 -43.34 -16.57
CA LYS A 367 -9.36 -43.56 -15.59
C LYS A 367 -8.82 -42.26 -14.98
N THR A 368 -8.67 -41.22 -15.79
CA THR A 368 -8.16 -39.92 -15.35
C THR A 368 -9.17 -39.19 -14.47
N ASP A 369 -10.46 -39.23 -14.84
CA ASP A 369 -11.53 -38.62 -14.04
C ASP A 369 -11.74 -39.34 -12.71
N LEU A 370 -11.67 -40.67 -12.69
CA LEU A 370 -11.72 -41.47 -11.45
C LEU A 370 -10.53 -41.15 -10.53
N ALA A 371 -9.33 -40.99 -11.08
CA ALA A 371 -8.15 -40.59 -10.29
C ALA A 371 -8.27 -39.16 -9.73
N ILE A 372 -8.86 -38.24 -10.50
CA ILE A 372 -9.15 -36.87 -10.03
C ILE A 372 -10.20 -36.89 -8.91
N GLN A 373 -11.23 -37.72 -9.02
CA GLN A 373 -12.27 -37.90 -8.00
C GLN A 373 -11.68 -38.51 -6.72
N ASP A 374 -10.89 -39.59 -6.78
CA ASP A 374 -10.22 -40.19 -5.61
C ASP A 374 -9.40 -39.16 -4.82
N ILE A 375 -8.67 -38.31 -5.54
CA ILE A 375 -7.86 -37.26 -4.91
C ILE A 375 -8.75 -36.18 -4.31
N ALA A 376 -9.80 -35.76 -4.99
CA ALA A 376 -10.75 -34.78 -4.49
C ALA A 376 -11.47 -35.27 -3.23
N GLU A 377 -11.87 -36.54 -3.20
CA GLU A 377 -12.45 -37.22 -2.03
C GLU A 377 -11.44 -37.27 -0.89
N THR A 378 -10.21 -37.74 -1.14
CA THR A 378 -9.13 -37.74 -0.14
C THR A 378 -8.90 -36.32 0.42
N ILE A 379 -8.89 -35.31 -0.43
CA ILE A 379 -8.74 -33.90 -0.02
C ILE A 379 -9.91 -33.49 0.88
N ASN A 380 -11.15 -33.79 0.49
CA ASN A 380 -12.33 -33.47 1.28
C ASN A 380 -12.28 -34.16 2.64
N GLU A 381 -12.07 -35.48 2.68
CA GLU A 381 -12.00 -36.28 3.90
C GLU A 381 -10.94 -35.78 4.88
N LYS A 382 -9.74 -35.44 4.38
CA LYS A 382 -8.62 -35.02 5.24
C LYS A 382 -8.71 -33.55 5.67
N ILE A 383 -9.34 -32.68 4.87
CA ILE A 383 -9.32 -31.23 5.11
C ILE A 383 -10.64 -30.71 5.68
N ALA A 384 -11.80 -31.18 5.21
CA ALA A 384 -13.10 -30.62 5.58
C ALA A 384 -13.33 -30.67 7.10
N ASN A 385 -12.91 -31.76 7.75
CA ASN A 385 -13.07 -31.97 9.19
C ASN A 385 -11.98 -31.33 10.05
N THR A 386 -10.89 -30.82 9.47
CA THR A 386 -9.72 -30.30 10.22
C THR A 386 -9.63 -28.77 10.20
N ILE A 387 -10.63 -28.08 9.64
CA ILE A 387 -10.66 -26.61 9.55
C ILE A 387 -10.61 -25.97 10.95
N GLY A 388 -11.23 -26.60 11.96
CA GLY A 388 -11.22 -26.15 13.35
C GLY A 388 -9.86 -26.27 14.04
N ASP A 389 -8.98 -27.14 13.53
CA ASP A 389 -7.68 -27.44 14.12
C ASP A 389 -6.55 -26.57 13.53
N VAL A 390 -6.88 -25.65 12.62
CA VAL A 390 -5.89 -24.79 11.98
C VAL A 390 -5.26 -23.86 13.00
N MET A 391 -3.95 -23.99 13.15
CA MET A 391 -3.15 -23.11 13.98
C MET A 391 -2.78 -21.83 13.23
N PHE A 392 -2.72 -20.72 13.97
CA PHE A 392 -2.36 -19.42 13.42
C PHE A 392 -1.18 -18.85 14.18
N SER A 393 -0.21 -18.32 13.45
CA SER A 393 0.88 -17.53 14.01
C SER A 393 0.95 -16.19 13.32
N ARG A 394 1.31 -15.15 14.09
CA ARG A 394 1.56 -13.82 13.54
C ARG A 394 2.88 -13.31 14.08
N LYS A 395 3.81 -13.02 13.18
CA LYS A 395 5.12 -12.46 13.52
C LYS A 395 4.96 -11.20 14.37
N THR A 396 5.45 -11.27 15.60
CA THR A 396 5.50 -10.12 16.51
C THR A 396 6.67 -9.22 16.11
N VAL A 397 6.38 -7.96 15.75
CA VAL A 397 7.39 -6.98 15.35
C VAL A 397 7.33 -5.79 16.30
N ILE A 398 8.39 -5.62 17.10
CA ILE A 398 8.53 -4.47 17.98
C ILE A 398 9.43 -3.47 17.26
N LYS A 399 8.82 -2.41 16.73
CA LYS A 399 9.55 -1.30 16.12
C LYS A 399 10.11 -0.41 17.24
N THR A 400 11.43 -0.27 17.31
CA THR A 400 12.11 0.55 18.32
C THR A 400 12.24 2.02 17.94
N ASN A 401 12.03 2.36 16.66
CA ASN A 401 12.06 3.73 16.16
C ASN A 401 10.98 3.94 15.07
N PRO A 402 9.68 3.82 15.41
CA PRO A 402 8.61 4.17 14.46
C PRO A 402 8.54 5.69 14.26
N SER A 403 7.71 6.13 13.31
CA SER A 403 7.27 7.53 13.27
C SER A 403 6.77 7.94 14.66
N ILE A 404 7.28 9.06 15.15
CA ILE A 404 7.07 9.52 16.52
C ILE A 404 5.72 10.22 16.69
N SER A 405 5.27 10.94 15.66
CA SER A 405 4.05 11.74 15.65
C SER A 405 3.49 11.84 14.24
N ASP A 406 2.36 12.55 14.10
CA ASP A 406 1.97 13.10 12.80
C ASP A 406 2.99 14.16 12.33
N GLN A 407 3.09 14.34 11.00
CA GLN A 407 4.04 15.28 10.40
C GLN A 407 3.58 16.73 10.47
N THR A 408 2.28 16.97 10.66
CA THR A 408 1.71 18.32 10.74
C THR A 408 2.19 19.02 12.00
N ILE A 409 2.73 20.22 11.82
CA ILE A 409 3.14 21.10 12.92
C ILE A 409 2.04 22.14 13.12
N TYR A 410 1.57 22.26 14.37
CA TYR A 410 0.56 23.23 14.76
C TYR A 410 1.17 24.35 15.60
N GLY A 411 0.64 25.56 15.44
CA GLY A 411 0.87 26.63 16.43
C GLY A 411 -0.07 26.46 17.62
N TYR A 412 0.23 27.09 18.74
CA TYR A 412 -0.68 27.13 19.88
C TYR A 412 -0.55 28.41 20.70
N ARG A 413 -1.50 28.63 21.61
CA ARG A 413 -1.44 29.62 22.68
C ARG A 413 -1.84 28.96 24.00
N LYS A 414 -1.07 29.19 25.07
CA LYS A 414 -1.46 28.78 26.42
C LYS A 414 -2.67 29.58 26.89
N ILE A 415 -3.56 28.96 27.65
CA ILE A 415 -4.73 29.64 28.22
C ILE A 415 -4.30 30.64 29.30
N SER A 416 -3.36 30.22 30.15
CA SER A 416 -2.66 31.06 31.12
C SER A 416 -1.18 30.65 31.17
N GLU A 417 -0.30 31.49 31.71
CA GLU A 417 1.15 31.18 31.75
C GLU A 417 1.43 29.91 32.56
N ASP A 418 0.64 29.68 33.61
CA ASP A 418 0.75 28.55 34.55
C ASP A 418 -0.06 27.31 34.14
N SER A 419 -0.99 27.41 33.18
CA SER A 419 -1.77 26.25 32.74
C SER A 419 -1.01 25.39 31.72
N ASP A 420 -1.13 24.09 31.87
CA ASP A 420 -0.78 23.11 30.84
C ASP A 420 -1.83 23.00 29.73
N GLU A 421 -2.92 23.76 29.77
CA GLU A 421 -3.91 23.77 28.70
C GLU A 421 -3.53 24.73 27.57
N ILE A 422 -3.68 24.27 26.33
CA ILE A 422 -3.42 25.05 25.13
C ILE A 422 -4.62 25.10 24.19
N LEU A 423 -4.70 26.20 23.45
CA LEU A 423 -5.55 26.37 22.30
C LEU A 423 -4.71 26.17 21.04
N GLN A 424 -5.02 25.13 20.28
CA GLN A 424 -4.38 24.86 19.00
C GLN A 424 -4.75 25.93 17.97
N ILE A 425 -3.80 26.34 17.14
CA ILE A 425 -4.02 27.24 16.02
C ILE A 425 -4.17 26.43 14.75
N GLN A 426 -5.32 26.55 14.10
CA GLN A 426 -5.63 25.94 12.82
C GLN A 426 -5.81 26.99 11.72
N LYS A 427 -5.87 26.53 10.48
CA LYS A 427 -6.11 27.36 9.29
C LYS A 427 -7.52 27.10 8.78
N LEU A 428 -8.29 28.16 8.64
CA LEU A 428 -9.61 28.13 8.00
C LEU A 428 -9.43 28.35 6.49
N ASN A 429 -10.06 27.48 5.70
CA ASN A 429 -10.11 27.59 4.25
C ASN A 429 -11.41 28.30 3.83
N LEU A 430 -11.28 29.47 3.19
CA LEU A 430 -12.42 30.30 2.81
C LEU A 430 -13.19 29.78 1.59
N PHE A 431 -12.63 28.83 0.84
CA PHE A 431 -13.29 28.22 -0.33
C PHE A 431 -14.06 26.94 0.00
N GLU A 432 -14.11 26.54 1.27
CA GLU A 432 -14.91 25.38 1.66
C GLU A 432 -16.41 25.69 1.54
N VAL A 433 -17.18 24.68 1.11
CA VAL A 433 -18.64 24.76 1.08
C VAL A 433 -19.15 24.73 2.51
N ASP A 434 -20.16 25.54 2.80
CA ASP A 434 -20.84 25.61 4.10
C ASP A 434 -21.76 24.39 4.34
N ALA A 435 -21.23 23.19 4.12
CA ALA A 435 -21.90 21.89 4.22
C ALA A 435 -21.14 20.95 5.16
N LYS A 436 -21.83 19.98 5.77
CA LYS A 436 -21.20 18.97 6.64
C LYS A 436 -20.16 18.17 5.85
N ASN A 437 -18.88 18.43 6.08
CA ASN A 437 -17.82 17.66 5.47
C ASN A 437 -17.59 16.38 6.29
N LYS A 438 -18.16 15.24 5.87
CA LYS A 438 -18.00 13.94 6.56
C LYS A 438 -16.56 13.39 6.54
N LYS A 439 -15.63 14.05 5.83
CA LYS A 439 -14.25 13.57 5.60
C LYS A 439 -13.16 14.40 6.31
N SER A 440 -13.44 15.61 6.80
CA SER A 440 -12.49 16.35 7.65
C SER A 440 -12.59 15.84 9.09
N LYS A 441 -11.45 15.69 9.79
CA LYS A 441 -11.45 15.40 11.24
C LYS A 441 -12.08 16.53 12.07
N GLU A 442 -12.30 17.70 11.47
CA GLU A 442 -12.67 18.94 12.12
C GLU A 442 -14.07 19.37 11.63
N ASN A 443 -14.99 19.50 12.60
CA ASN A 443 -16.42 19.74 12.42
C ASN A 443 -16.78 21.25 12.44
N VAL A 444 -15.94 22.13 11.90
CA VAL A 444 -16.24 23.57 11.85
C VAL A 444 -16.68 24.01 10.45
N LYS A 445 -17.58 24.99 10.38
CA LYS A 445 -18.10 25.56 9.14
C LYS A 445 -17.75 27.04 9.04
N LEU A 446 -17.83 27.60 7.83
CA LEU A 446 -17.68 29.05 7.64
C LEU A 446 -18.75 29.83 8.40
N SER A 447 -19.99 29.32 8.45
CA SER A 447 -21.09 29.89 9.25
C SER A 447 -20.83 29.94 10.75
N ASP A 448 -19.88 29.15 11.27
CA ASP A 448 -19.49 29.26 12.67
C ASP A 448 -18.66 30.53 12.92
N PHE A 449 -17.98 31.07 11.91
CA PHE A 449 -17.06 32.20 12.03
C PHE A 449 -17.59 33.52 11.45
N PHE A 450 -18.49 33.44 10.46
CA PHE A 450 -19.07 34.58 9.75
C PHE A 450 -20.60 34.54 9.84
N GLY A 451 -21.23 35.72 9.85
CA GLY A 451 -22.67 35.86 10.04
C GLY A 451 -23.02 37.13 10.84
N GLU A 452 -24.30 37.30 11.15
CA GLU A 452 -24.76 38.33 12.11
C GLU A 452 -24.25 38.02 13.53
N ASN A 453 -24.47 36.79 13.99
CA ASN A 453 -24.08 36.32 15.33
C ASN A 453 -23.33 34.97 15.28
N PRO A 454 -22.15 34.92 14.65
CA PRO A 454 -21.32 33.72 14.53
C PRO A 454 -20.79 33.22 15.88
N LYS A 455 -20.89 31.91 16.11
CA LYS A 455 -20.53 31.26 17.39
C LYS A 455 -19.05 31.33 17.73
N LEU A 456 -18.18 31.24 16.73
CA LEU A 456 -16.72 31.12 16.86
C LEU A 456 -15.97 32.34 16.32
N ARG A 457 -16.64 33.48 16.09
CA ARG A 457 -15.98 34.71 15.61
C ARG A 457 -14.83 35.15 16.49
N GLU A 458 -15.02 35.09 17.81
CA GLU A 458 -13.98 35.42 18.79
C GLU A 458 -12.78 34.47 18.71
N ASN A 459 -12.87 33.33 18.03
CA ASN A 459 -11.74 32.42 17.86
C ASN A 459 -10.84 32.84 16.69
N LEU A 460 -11.32 33.67 15.75
CA LEU A 460 -10.51 34.17 14.64
C LEU A 460 -9.45 35.16 15.13
N LEU A 461 -8.20 34.89 14.78
CA LEU A 461 -7.10 35.79 15.15
C LEU A 461 -7.22 37.15 14.45
N ILE A 462 -7.78 37.17 13.24
CA ILE A 462 -8.03 38.41 12.49
C ILE A 462 -9.07 39.28 13.19
N TYR A 463 -10.13 38.71 13.77
CA TYR A 463 -11.14 39.48 14.50
C TYR A 463 -10.54 40.18 15.73
N LYS A 464 -9.63 39.50 16.44
CA LYS A 464 -8.94 40.08 17.60
C LYS A 464 -7.93 41.18 17.26
N SER A 465 -7.24 41.05 16.12
CA SER A 465 -6.09 41.91 15.79
C SER A 465 -6.38 42.99 14.74
N HIS A 466 -7.30 42.72 13.82
CA HIS A 466 -7.63 43.56 12.66
C HIS A 466 -9.13 43.50 12.40
N LYS A 467 -9.93 43.98 13.36
CA LYS A 467 -11.39 43.90 13.33
C LYS A 467 -11.98 44.49 12.04
N SER A 468 -11.47 45.61 11.55
CA SER A 468 -11.92 46.24 10.30
C SER A 468 -11.79 45.32 9.07
N GLU A 469 -10.70 44.56 8.96
CA GLU A 469 -10.49 43.61 7.85
C GLU A 469 -11.39 42.37 7.98
N TYR A 470 -11.67 41.95 9.22
CA TYR A 470 -12.70 40.93 9.46
C TYR A 470 -14.07 41.40 8.99
N GLU A 471 -14.50 42.62 9.32
CA GLU A 471 -15.84 43.11 8.94
C GLU A 471 -16.02 43.14 7.42
N LYS A 472 -14.98 43.50 6.66
CA LYS A 472 -15.02 43.41 5.18
C LYS A 472 -15.30 41.98 4.70
N LEU A 473 -14.63 40.99 5.29
CA LEU A 473 -14.85 39.58 4.97
C LEU A 473 -16.24 39.10 5.41
N ASN A 474 -16.73 39.56 6.57
CA ASN A 474 -18.05 39.22 7.09
C ASN A 474 -19.16 39.79 6.21
N ASN A 475 -18.99 41.03 5.72
CA ASN A 475 -19.92 41.67 4.79
C ASN A 475 -19.98 40.91 3.47
N ILE A 476 -18.83 40.52 2.91
CA ILE A 476 -18.77 39.65 1.73
C ILE A 476 -19.51 38.33 2.00
N TYR A 477 -19.24 37.68 3.12
CA TYR A 477 -19.92 36.43 3.46
C TYR A 477 -21.44 36.61 3.54
N MET A 478 -21.91 37.63 4.24
CA MET A 478 -23.34 37.93 4.43
C MET A 478 -24.05 38.23 3.11
N GLN A 479 -23.48 39.12 2.28
CA GLN A 479 -24.05 39.51 0.99
C GLN A 479 -24.30 38.29 0.09
N TYR A 480 -23.37 37.33 0.06
CA TYR A 480 -23.52 36.14 -0.79
C TYR A 480 -24.33 35.05 -0.11
N LYS A 481 -24.41 35.04 1.22
CA LYS A 481 -25.32 34.16 1.94
C LYS A 481 -26.78 34.53 1.70
N GLU A 482 -27.11 35.82 1.68
CA GLU A 482 -28.44 36.34 1.34
C GLU A 482 -28.85 35.96 -0.09
N LYS A 483 -27.89 35.88 -1.02
CA LYS A 483 -28.08 35.33 -2.38
C LYS A 483 -28.27 33.81 -2.44
N ASN A 484 -28.39 33.12 -1.29
CA ASN A 484 -28.47 31.66 -1.16
C ASN A 484 -27.26 30.88 -1.69
N GLU A 485 -26.06 31.50 -1.72
CA GLU A 485 -24.84 30.82 -2.17
C GLU A 485 -24.28 29.86 -1.11
N LYS A 486 -23.95 28.64 -1.55
CA LYS A 486 -23.39 27.59 -0.67
C LYS A 486 -21.91 27.80 -0.36
N ALA A 487 -21.21 28.54 -1.21
CA ALA A 487 -19.80 28.89 -1.07
C ALA A 487 -19.63 30.41 -1.28
N PRO A 488 -19.93 31.23 -0.25
CA PRO A 488 -20.04 32.68 -0.38
C PRO A 488 -18.80 33.36 -0.97
N PHE A 489 -17.59 33.01 -0.50
CA PHE A 489 -16.36 33.59 -1.02
C PHE A 489 -16.05 33.15 -2.45
N THR A 490 -16.41 31.93 -2.85
CA THR A 490 -16.25 31.46 -4.24
C THR A 490 -17.17 32.24 -5.17
N ALA A 491 -18.43 32.47 -4.76
CA ALA A 491 -19.38 33.25 -5.54
C ALA A 491 -18.95 34.72 -5.66
N TYR A 492 -18.53 35.33 -4.55
CA TYR A 492 -17.95 36.68 -4.55
C TYR A 492 -16.74 36.81 -5.47
N MET A 493 -15.80 35.87 -5.40
CA MET A 493 -14.62 35.89 -6.26
C MET A 493 -15.02 35.88 -7.75
N LYS A 494 -16.02 35.08 -8.13
CA LYS A 494 -16.54 35.07 -9.50
C LYS A 494 -17.23 36.38 -9.88
N ASP A 495 -17.98 36.98 -8.97
CA ASP A 495 -18.66 38.26 -9.21
C ASP A 495 -17.69 39.44 -9.39
N LEU A 496 -16.44 39.35 -8.89
CA LEU A 496 -15.44 40.40 -9.10
C LEU A 496 -15.20 40.74 -10.57
N THR A 497 -15.39 39.79 -11.49
CA THR A 497 -15.27 40.04 -12.94
C THR A 497 -16.38 40.95 -13.46
N ASN A 498 -17.52 41.01 -12.78
CA ASN A 498 -18.62 41.90 -13.10
C ASN A 498 -18.49 43.24 -12.36
N ILE A 499 -17.90 43.23 -11.15
CA ILE A 499 -17.75 44.42 -10.30
C ILE A 499 -16.66 45.37 -10.84
N ALA A 500 -15.53 44.83 -11.29
CA ALA A 500 -14.43 45.60 -11.85
C ALA A 500 -13.77 44.83 -13.02
N PRO A 501 -14.47 44.71 -14.17
CA PRO A 501 -13.98 43.96 -15.33
C PRO A 501 -12.65 44.48 -15.89
N GLU A 502 -12.33 45.75 -15.64
CA GLU A 502 -11.08 46.38 -16.03
C GLU A 502 -9.87 45.94 -15.19
N ILE A 503 -10.12 45.29 -14.04
CA ILE A 503 -9.10 44.80 -13.11
C ILE A 503 -9.12 43.26 -13.05
N PHE A 504 -10.31 42.66 -13.03
CA PHE A 504 -10.48 41.23 -12.78
C PHE A 504 -11.02 40.50 -14.01
N THR A 505 -10.19 39.64 -14.59
CA THR A 505 -10.63 38.66 -15.59
C THR A 505 -11.01 37.34 -14.92
N THR A 506 -11.89 36.56 -15.56
CA THR A 506 -12.26 35.20 -15.10
C THR A 506 -11.03 34.33 -14.85
N ASN A 507 -10.01 34.47 -15.72
CA ASN A 507 -8.75 33.73 -15.60
C ASN A 507 -7.95 34.15 -14.36
N LEU A 508 -7.84 35.45 -14.10
CA LEU A 508 -7.12 35.98 -12.94
C LEU A 508 -7.78 35.55 -11.62
N ILE A 509 -9.10 35.66 -11.54
CA ILE A 509 -9.89 35.23 -10.39
C ILE A 509 -9.72 33.74 -10.11
N ASN A 510 -9.82 32.90 -11.14
CA ASN A 510 -9.66 31.46 -10.95
C ASN A 510 -8.21 31.06 -10.57
N ASN A 511 -7.19 31.80 -11.03
CA ASN A 511 -5.80 31.64 -10.59
C ASN A 511 -5.65 31.97 -9.09
N TYR A 512 -6.30 33.03 -8.61
CA TYR A 512 -6.31 33.33 -7.19
C TYR A 512 -6.99 32.23 -6.37
N MET A 513 -8.14 31.73 -6.82
CA MET A 513 -8.85 30.65 -6.15
C MET A 513 -8.05 29.34 -6.12
N SER A 514 -7.38 28.95 -7.21
CA SER A 514 -6.55 27.74 -7.26
C SER A 514 -5.35 27.79 -6.31
N ASN A 515 -4.83 28.99 -6.07
CA ASN A 515 -3.79 29.26 -5.09
C ASN A 515 -4.33 29.47 -3.65
N GLY A 516 -5.64 29.31 -3.45
CA GLY A 516 -6.31 29.51 -2.17
C GLY A 516 -6.30 30.96 -1.69
N LYS A 517 -6.29 31.94 -2.60
CA LYS A 517 -6.31 33.38 -2.29
C LYS A 517 -7.70 33.99 -2.56
N VAL A 518 -8.30 34.58 -1.53
CA VAL A 518 -9.47 35.46 -1.65
C VAL A 518 -9.00 36.90 -1.81
N VAL A 519 -9.60 37.66 -2.72
CA VAL A 519 -9.29 39.07 -2.97
C VAL A 519 -10.37 39.95 -2.35
N VAL A 520 -10.05 40.68 -1.29
CA VAL A 520 -10.91 41.74 -0.77
C VAL A 520 -10.60 43.01 -1.56
N PHE A 521 -11.56 43.46 -2.37
CA PHE A 521 -11.41 44.60 -3.27
C PHE A 521 -12.16 45.82 -2.74
N ASP A 522 -11.48 46.97 -2.72
CA ASP A 522 -12.08 48.27 -2.42
C ASP A 522 -12.29 49.04 -3.73
N PRO A 523 -13.54 49.23 -4.19
CA PRO A 523 -13.83 49.91 -5.46
C PRO A 523 -13.43 51.39 -5.46
N THR A 524 -13.49 52.08 -4.31
CA THR A 524 -13.19 53.51 -4.21
C THR A 524 -11.70 53.77 -4.33
N SER A 525 -10.88 52.99 -3.63
CA SER A 525 -9.43 53.17 -3.63
C SER A 525 -8.70 52.27 -4.62
N LYS A 526 -9.41 51.39 -5.32
CA LYS A 526 -8.89 50.30 -6.18
C LYS A 526 -7.88 49.37 -5.46
N LYS A 527 -7.92 49.30 -4.12
CA LYS A 527 -6.96 48.53 -3.33
C LYS A 527 -7.36 47.06 -3.32
N GLN A 528 -6.37 46.19 -3.52
CA GLN A 528 -6.53 44.74 -3.49
C GLN A 528 -5.84 44.15 -2.26
N THR A 529 -6.58 43.45 -1.41
CA THR A 529 -6.04 42.75 -0.24
C THR A 529 -6.18 41.25 -0.44
N PHE A 530 -5.07 40.51 -0.34
CA PHE A 530 -5.06 39.07 -0.59
C PHE A 530 -5.09 38.29 0.73
N VAL A 531 -6.12 37.46 0.91
CA VAL A 531 -6.29 36.59 2.08
C VAL A 531 -6.12 35.14 1.65
N LYS A 532 -5.01 34.51 2.05
CA LYS A 532 -4.72 33.12 1.71
C LYS A 532 -5.31 32.12 2.73
N HIS A 533 -5.10 32.39 4.01
CA HIS A 533 -5.63 31.56 5.09
C HIS A 533 -5.95 32.44 6.29
N LEU A 534 -7.07 32.16 6.96
CA LEU A 534 -7.32 32.73 8.28
C LEU A 534 -6.85 31.76 9.35
N LYS A 535 -6.31 32.29 10.45
CA LYS A 535 -5.94 31.49 11.60
C LYS A 535 -7.01 31.65 12.67
N TYR A 536 -7.34 30.55 13.34
CA TYR A 536 -8.27 30.56 14.45
C TYR A 536 -7.82 29.64 15.57
N PHE A 537 -8.26 29.95 16.80
CA PHE A 537 -8.10 29.06 17.94
C PHE A 537 -9.14 27.95 17.86
N PHE A 538 -8.69 26.70 17.76
CA PHE A 538 -9.57 25.55 17.80
C PHE A 538 -10.31 25.52 19.14
N PRO A 539 -11.64 25.32 19.17
CA PRO A 539 -12.43 25.41 20.40
C PRO A 539 -12.02 24.37 21.45
N ASP A 540 -11.64 23.17 21.01
CA ASP A 540 -11.25 22.10 21.92
C ASP A 540 -9.88 22.39 22.53
N LYS A 541 -9.88 22.54 23.85
CA LYS A 541 -8.66 22.63 24.64
C LYS A 541 -7.88 21.34 24.55
N LYS A 542 -6.56 21.46 24.56
CA LYS A 542 -5.65 20.31 24.59
C LYS A 542 -4.68 20.45 25.75
N ASP A 543 -4.42 19.35 26.44
CA ASP A 543 -3.31 19.31 27.37
C ASP A 543 -1.99 19.40 26.60
N LEU A 544 -1.03 20.14 27.17
CA LEU A 544 0.35 20.28 26.71
C LEU A 544 1.15 18.99 27.00
N ASN A 545 0.58 17.84 26.64
CA ASN A 545 1.27 16.56 26.57
C ASN A 545 1.76 16.34 25.13
N VAL A 546 2.47 17.33 24.59
CA VAL A 546 2.88 17.41 23.19
C VAL A 546 4.37 17.71 23.10
N VAL A 547 5.03 17.19 22.06
CA VAL A 547 6.43 17.52 21.81
C VAL A 547 6.50 18.96 21.29
N LEU A 548 7.03 19.85 22.11
CA LEU A 548 7.27 21.24 21.74
C LEU A 548 8.47 21.36 20.81
N LEU A 549 8.29 22.12 19.73
CA LEU A 549 9.31 22.38 18.72
C LEU A 549 9.78 23.83 18.79
N ASN A 550 10.98 24.08 18.23
CA ASN A 550 11.59 25.41 18.12
C ASN A 550 11.85 26.12 19.47
N LYS A 551 12.78 25.56 20.27
CA LYS A 551 13.30 26.18 21.51
C LYS A 551 13.80 27.62 21.31
N LYS A 552 14.33 27.95 20.13
CA LYS A 552 14.81 29.30 19.77
C LYS A 552 13.70 30.34 19.53
N GLN A 553 12.44 29.94 19.40
CA GLN A 553 11.28 30.84 19.18
C GLN A 553 10.22 30.67 20.28
N ASN A 554 10.64 30.55 21.54
CA ASN A 554 9.75 30.39 22.71
C ASN A 554 8.74 29.22 22.58
N ASN A 555 9.11 28.11 21.94
CA ASN A 555 8.29 26.90 21.86
C ASN A 555 6.86 27.14 21.34
N LYS A 556 6.63 27.96 20.32
CA LYS A 556 5.26 28.31 19.84
C LYS A 556 4.57 27.24 18.98
N SER A 557 5.16 26.07 18.81
CA SER A 557 4.62 25.00 17.97
C SER A 557 4.75 23.61 18.58
N PHE A 558 3.88 22.70 18.14
CA PHE A 558 3.81 21.33 18.63
C PHE A 558 3.37 20.35 17.54
N VAL A 559 3.51 19.06 17.81
CA VAL A 559 3.02 17.95 16.97
C VAL A 559 2.00 17.09 17.71
N GLU A 560 1.07 16.51 16.97
CA GLU A 560 -0.02 15.68 17.50
C GLU A 560 0.20 14.18 17.34
N ASN A 561 -0.64 13.41 18.03
CA ASN A 561 -0.73 11.95 17.92
C ASN A 561 0.63 11.28 18.15
N LEU A 562 1.21 11.54 19.32
CA LEU A 562 2.44 10.88 19.74
C LEU A 562 2.23 9.37 19.75
N LYS A 563 2.88 8.72 18.78
CA LYS A 563 2.77 7.28 18.59
C LYS A 563 3.57 6.60 19.68
N SER A 564 2.90 5.67 20.37
CA SER A 564 3.52 4.87 21.41
C SER A 564 4.04 3.56 20.79
N ILE A 565 5.30 3.20 21.04
CA ILE A 565 5.83 1.89 20.64
C ILE A 565 5.20 0.74 21.44
N GLY A 566 4.76 1.08 22.65
CA GLY A 566 4.14 0.19 23.61
C GLY A 566 3.61 0.99 24.80
N VAL A 567 3.05 0.29 25.77
CA VAL A 567 2.54 0.88 27.01
C VAL A 567 3.08 0.12 28.22
N LEU A 568 3.42 0.87 29.26
CA LEU A 568 3.74 0.37 30.59
C LEU A 568 2.42 0.20 31.36
N VAL A 569 2.25 -0.95 31.99
CA VAL A 569 1.05 -1.26 32.78
C VAL A 569 1.35 -1.11 34.26
N TYR A 570 0.51 -0.38 34.98
CA TYR A 570 0.62 -0.11 36.42
C TYR A 570 -0.69 -0.45 37.13
N LYS A 571 -0.64 -0.54 38.46
CA LYS A 571 -1.83 -0.43 39.32
C LYS A 571 -1.90 0.95 39.96
N ASN A 572 -3.09 1.55 39.92
CA ASN A 572 -3.38 2.81 40.60
C ASN A 572 -3.71 2.58 42.09
N LYS A 573 -3.93 3.66 42.85
CA LYS A 573 -4.29 3.61 44.29
C LYS A 573 -5.57 2.81 44.60
N LYS A 574 -6.43 2.53 43.60
CA LYS A 574 -7.67 1.75 43.74
C LYS A 574 -7.51 0.31 43.24
N ASP A 575 -6.27 -0.17 43.09
CA ASP A 575 -5.92 -1.49 42.57
C ASP A 575 -6.39 -1.77 41.13
N LYS A 576 -6.77 -0.73 40.37
CA LYS A 576 -7.14 -0.86 38.95
C LYS A 576 -5.93 -0.66 38.05
N TYR A 577 -5.92 -1.38 36.94
CA TYR A 577 -4.89 -1.25 35.92
C TYR A 577 -4.99 0.09 35.20
N GLU A 578 -3.84 0.71 34.99
CA GLU A 578 -3.65 1.93 34.21
C GLU A 578 -2.47 1.73 33.24
N ILE A 579 -2.49 2.45 32.12
CA ILE A 579 -1.41 2.39 31.13
C ILE A 579 -0.74 3.74 30.90
N ILE A 580 0.59 3.72 30.73
CA ILE A 580 1.40 4.88 30.34
C ILE A 580 2.05 4.58 28.99
N GLY A 581 1.88 5.47 28.01
CA GLY A 581 2.43 5.30 26.67
C GLY A 581 3.94 5.56 26.61
N ILE A 582 4.69 4.64 26.00
CA ILE A 582 6.11 4.81 25.69
C ILE A 582 6.21 5.55 24.36
N ASN A 583 6.25 6.88 24.44
CA ASN A 583 6.32 7.79 23.30
C ASN A 583 7.53 8.73 23.45
N ALA A 584 7.72 9.66 22.50
CA ALA A 584 8.90 10.52 22.48
C ALA A 584 8.96 11.57 23.60
N LEU A 585 7.88 11.80 24.35
CA LEU A 585 7.95 12.62 25.56
C LEU A 585 8.63 11.84 26.67
N LEU A 586 8.18 10.61 26.89
CA LEU A 586 8.65 9.78 27.99
C LEU A 586 10.04 9.20 27.70
N TYR A 587 10.34 8.89 26.43
CA TYR A 587 11.50 8.11 26.04
C TYR A 587 12.23 8.67 24.81
N LYS A 588 13.55 8.83 24.93
CA LYS A 588 14.41 9.16 23.79
C LYS A 588 14.77 7.89 23.04
N PHE A 589 14.14 7.69 21.88
CA PHE A 589 14.45 6.56 21.00
C PHE A 589 15.89 6.65 20.49
N ASN A 590 16.73 5.68 20.87
CA ASN A 590 18.08 5.50 20.33
C ASN A 590 18.18 4.11 19.66
N ASN A 591 19.20 3.88 18.84
CA ASN A 591 19.30 2.67 18.03
C ASN A 591 19.65 1.40 18.84
N ASN A 592 20.00 1.50 20.13
CA ASN A 592 20.61 0.42 20.91
C ASN A 592 19.75 -0.12 22.09
N VAL A 593 18.44 0.12 22.06
CA VAL A 593 17.55 -0.24 23.18
C VAL A 593 17.18 -1.72 23.14
N LYS A 594 17.63 -2.49 24.14
CA LYS A 594 17.15 -3.86 24.40
C LYS A 594 15.77 -3.79 25.08
N LYS A 595 14.81 -4.64 24.70
CA LYS A 595 13.43 -4.67 25.23
C LYS A 595 13.38 -4.65 26.77
N ASN A 596 14.25 -5.42 27.43
CA ASN A 596 14.29 -5.53 28.89
C ASN A 596 14.67 -4.21 29.59
N LYS A 597 15.28 -3.26 28.86
CA LYS A 597 15.57 -1.92 29.37
C LYS A 597 14.32 -1.02 29.43
N LEU A 598 13.25 -1.36 28.71
CA LEU A 598 12.00 -0.59 28.72
C LEU A 598 11.14 -0.85 29.97
N LEU A 599 11.47 -1.80 30.84
CA LEU A 599 10.80 -1.90 32.15
C LEU A 599 11.50 -1.08 33.24
N ILE A 600 12.69 -0.55 32.94
CA ILE A 600 13.51 0.17 33.91
C ILE A 600 13.14 1.66 33.83
N GLU A 601 12.49 2.16 34.87
CA GLU A 601 12.00 3.54 34.89
C GLU A 601 13.09 4.60 34.73
N ASN A 602 14.31 4.31 35.20
CA ASN A 602 15.47 5.21 35.08
C ASN A 602 15.84 5.57 33.63
N ASN A 603 15.31 4.85 32.64
CA ASN A 603 15.53 5.14 31.23
C ASN A 603 14.52 6.17 30.67
N TYR A 604 13.55 6.61 31.47
CA TYR A 604 12.53 7.57 31.10
C TYR A 604 12.80 8.96 31.68
N ASP A 605 12.14 9.98 31.12
CA ASP A 605 12.12 11.30 31.73
C ASP A 605 11.32 11.26 33.04
N ASN A 606 12.03 11.29 34.17
CA ASN A 606 11.45 11.19 35.50
C ASN A 606 10.40 12.27 35.79
N SER A 607 10.62 13.49 35.30
CA SER A 607 9.69 14.61 35.54
C SER A 607 8.34 14.36 34.85
N ILE A 608 8.37 13.87 33.62
CA ILE A 608 7.19 13.54 32.82
C ILE A 608 6.52 12.29 33.38
N LEU A 609 7.30 11.27 33.76
CA LEU A 609 6.77 10.02 34.31
C LEU A 609 5.99 10.27 35.61
N GLN A 610 6.55 11.04 36.54
CA GLN A 610 5.88 11.40 37.80
C GLN A 610 4.60 12.18 37.56
N LYS A 611 4.62 13.15 36.63
CA LYS A 611 3.42 13.93 36.25
C LYS A 611 2.31 13.02 35.73
N VAL A 612 2.63 12.09 34.82
CA VAL A 612 1.65 11.15 34.26
C VAL A 612 1.14 10.16 35.31
N LYS A 613 2.03 9.66 36.19
CA LYS A 613 1.64 8.79 37.32
C LYS A 613 0.63 9.49 38.23
N ASN A 614 0.91 10.73 38.62
CA ASN A 614 0.01 11.53 39.47
C ASN A 614 -1.36 11.74 38.80
N ASN A 615 -1.39 12.13 37.52
CA ASN A 615 -2.64 12.34 36.77
C ASN A 615 -3.50 11.07 36.68
N LYS A 616 -2.88 9.88 36.69
CA LYS A 616 -3.55 8.57 36.66
C LYS A 616 -3.74 7.95 38.05
N ASN A 617 -3.47 8.69 39.13
CA ASN A 617 -3.50 8.20 40.51
C ASN A 617 -2.64 6.94 40.75
N ILE A 618 -1.52 6.83 40.05
CA ILE A 618 -0.52 5.77 40.22
C ILE A 618 0.47 6.22 41.31
N PRO A 619 0.70 5.43 42.37
CA PRO A 619 1.74 5.72 43.36
C PRO A 619 3.10 5.91 42.69
N ILE A 620 3.86 6.94 43.09
CA ILE A 620 5.13 7.30 42.44
C ILE A 620 6.14 6.14 42.49
N ASP A 621 6.17 5.42 43.61
CA ASP A 621 7.10 4.30 43.86
C ASP A 621 6.68 2.99 43.17
N ASN A 622 5.45 2.90 42.64
CA ASN A 622 4.99 1.71 41.94
C ASN A 622 5.77 1.53 40.64
N LYS A 623 6.38 0.36 40.47
CA LYS A 623 7.05 -0.06 39.25
C LYS A 623 6.05 -0.62 38.23
N PRO A 624 6.36 -0.58 36.92
CA PRO A 624 5.50 -1.19 35.91
C PRO A 624 5.45 -2.71 36.09
N ILE A 625 4.27 -3.28 35.93
CA ILE A 625 3.97 -4.70 36.09
C ILE A 625 4.33 -5.45 34.81
N SER A 626 4.00 -4.85 33.66
CA SER A 626 4.25 -5.43 32.35
C SER A 626 4.33 -4.35 31.27
N ILE A 627 4.75 -4.77 30.09
CA ILE A 627 4.81 -3.94 28.90
C ILE A 627 4.02 -4.60 27.77
N LEU A 628 3.16 -3.83 27.11
CA LEU A 628 2.42 -4.29 25.93
C LEU A 628 2.92 -3.53 24.72
N PHE A 629 3.19 -4.23 23.62
CA PHE A 629 3.72 -3.66 22.39
C PHE A 629 2.70 -3.73 21.24
N SER A 630 2.62 -2.67 20.45
CA SER A 630 1.83 -2.68 19.20
C SER A 630 2.46 -3.66 18.22
N ASN A 631 1.66 -4.59 17.70
CA ASN A 631 2.07 -5.72 16.89
C ASN A 631 3.15 -6.60 17.52
N GLY A 632 3.37 -6.48 18.83
CA GLY A 632 4.38 -7.23 19.58
C GLY A 632 3.81 -8.08 20.71
N THR A 633 2.55 -7.87 21.09
CA THR A 633 1.86 -8.60 22.16
C THR A 633 0.69 -9.39 21.57
N LEU A 634 0.68 -10.69 21.86
CA LEU A 634 -0.42 -11.60 21.54
C LEU A 634 -1.25 -11.84 22.80
N LEU A 635 -2.54 -12.02 22.61
CA LEU A 635 -3.54 -12.17 23.65
C LEU A 635 -4.41 -13.38 23.34
N LYS A 636 -4.55 -14.29 24.29
CA LYS A 636 -5.46 -15.42 24.19
C LYS A 636 -6.73 -15.11 24.97
N ASN A 637 -7.88 -15.27 24.34
CA ASN A 637 -9.16 -15.14 25.03
C ASN A 637 -9.33 -16.33 25.98
N LYS A 638 -9.61 -16.05 27.26
CA LYS A 638 -9.71 -17.08 28.31
C LYS A 638 -10.89 -18.04 28.12
N LEU A 639 -11.95 -17.59 27.42
CA LEU A 639 -13.15 -18.39 27.18
C LEU A 639 -13.08 -19.16 25.86
N THR A 640 -12.67 -18.48 24.79
CA THR A 640 -12.72 -19.06 23.43
C THR A 640 -11.40 -19.66 22.97
N ASN A 641 -10.30 -19.48 23.73
CA ASN A 641 -8.93 -19.82 23.34
C ASN A 641 -8.43 -19.13 22.05
N GLN A 642 -9.22 -18.22 21.47
CA GLN A 642 -8.87 -17.50 20.25
C GLN A 642 -7.76 -16.49 20.50
N ILE A 643 -6.86 -16.33 19.52
CA ILE A 643 -5.71 -15.45 19.63
C ILE A 643 -5.94 -14.11 18.91
N PHE A 644 -5.53 -13.05 19.57
CA PHE A 644 -5.59 -11.67 19.13
C PHE A 644 -4.22 -11.02 19.22
N ILE A 645 -4.01 -9.99 18.43
CA ILE A 645 -2.81 -9.15 18.48
C ILE A 645 -3.18 -7.73 18.89
N VAL A 646 -2.38 -7.13 19.76
CA VAL A 646 -2.51 -5.72 20.12
C VAL A 646 -2.06 -4.86 18.94
N THR A 647 -2.87 -3.91 18.49
CA THR A 647 -2.54 -3.08 17.33
C THR A 647 -2.33 -1.61 17.64
N SER A 648 -3.09 -1.04 18.57
CA SER A 648 -2.96 0.38 18.92
C SER A 648 -3.35 0.64 20.37
N PHE A 649 -2.98 1.82 20.87
CA PHE A 649 -3.21 2.23 22.24
C PHE A 649 -3.81 3.63 22.27
N THR A 650 -4.63 3.90 23.27
CA THR A 650 -5.05 5.25 23.64
C THR A 650 -4.77 5.43 25.14
N PRO A 651 -3.53 5.79 25.52
CA PRO A 651 -3.13 5.83 26.92
C PRO A 651 -3.96 6.79 27.78
N SER A 652 -4.42 7.91 27.23
CA SER A 652 -5.28 8.87 27.94
C SER A 652 -6.60 8.24 28.42
N LEU A 653 -7.17 7.35 27.63
CA LEU A 653 -8.42 6.63 27.97
C LEU A 653 -8.17 5.25 28.60
N SER A 654 -6.90 4.88 28.76
CA SER A 654 -6.49 3.53 29.18
C SER A 654 -7.12 2.41 28.37
N THR A 655 -7.24 2.62 27.05
CA THR A 655 -7.81 1.64 26.12
C THR A 655 -6.78 1.07 25.14
N ILE A 656 -7.05 -0.15 24.70
CA ILE A 656 -6.22 -0.95 23.80
C ILE A 656 -7.09 -1.46 22.66
N GLU A 657 -6.60 -1.32 21.42
CA GLU A 657 -7.19 -1.94 20.25
C GLU A 657 -6.52 -3.29 19.96
N ILE A 658 -7.35 -4.31 19.72
CA ILE A 658 -6.89 -5.66 19.38
C ILE A 658 -7.51 -6.14 18.07
N LYS A 659 -6.89 -7.10 17.39
CA LYS A 659 -7.43 -7.73 16.18
C LYS A 659 -7.25 -9.25 16.23
N PRO A 660 -8.21 -10.05 15.74
CA PRO A 660 -8.01 -11.49 15.60
C PRO A 660 -6.87 -11.78 14.61
N ILE A 661 -6.09 -12.83 14.86
CA ILE A 661 -5.00 -13.24 13.95
C ILE A 661 -5.44 -14.25 12.89
N PHE A 662 -6.66 -14.76 12.98
CA PHE A 662 -7.20 -15.87 12.19
C PHE A 662 -8.22 -15.45 11.12
N MET A 663 -8.73 -14.22 11.17
CA MET A 663 -9.66 -13.67 10.18
C MET A 663 -9.66 -12.13 10.21
N SER A 664 -10.38 -11.49 9.30
CA SER A 664 -10.56 -10.04 9.31
C SER A 664 -11.44 -9.58 10.48
N THR A 665 -11.09 -8.44 11.09
CA THR A 665 -11.84 -7.85 12.22
C THR A 665 -13.30 -7.61 11.86
N THR A 666 -13.56 -7.17 10.62
CA THR A 666 -14.92 -6.93 10.12
C THR A 666 -15.74 -8.22 10.09
N LYS A 667 -15.18 -9.32 9.58
CA LYS A 667 -15.87 -10.63 9.57
C LYS A 667 -16.12 -11.13 10.99
N TYR A 668 -15.11 -11.09 11.85
CA TYR A 668 -15.24 -11.50 13.25
C TYR A 668 -16.36 -10.75 14.00
N LEU A 669 -16.43 -9.43 13.83
CA LEU A 669 -17.46 -8.61 14.46
C LEU A 669 -18.87 -8.91 13.92
N LYS A 670 -19.02 -9.24 12.64
CA LYS A 670 -20.31 -9.66 12.06
C LYS A 670 -20.81 -10.95 12.72
N ILE A 671 -19.91 -11.92 12.94
CA ILE A 671 -20.22 -13.21 13.56
C ILE A 671 -20.70 -13.01 15.00
N ILE A 672 -20.00 -12.17 15.79
CA ILE A 672 -20.32 -12.04 17.22
C ILE A 672 -21.47 -11.10 17.51
N LYS A 673 -21.66 -10.03 16.72
CA LYS A 673 -22.66 -8.99 17.02
C LYS A 673 -24.04 -9.23 16.39
N ASN A 674 -24.22 -10.28 15.57
CA ASN A 674 -25.48 -10.63 14.89
C ASN A 674 -26.20 -9.47 14.15
N LYS A 675 -25.50 -8.34 13.87
CA LYS A 675 -26.03 -7.14 13.20
C LYS A 675 -24.93 -6.42 12.43
N LYS A 676 -25.34 -5.63 11.41
CA LYS A 676 -24.55 -4.58 10.75
C LYS A 676 -24.17 -3.46 11.74
N SER A 677 -23.32 -3.77 12.73
CA SER A 677 -22.75 -2.76 13.63
C SER A 677 -21.77 -1.88 12.85
N ALA A 678 -21.94 -0.55 12.92
CA ALA A 678 -21.07 0.43 12.26
C ALA A 678 -19.62 0.45 12.80
N THR A 679 -19.37 -0.15 13.98
CA THR A 679 -18.01 -0.22 14.55
C THR A 679 -17.17 -1.29 13.87
N THR A 680 -16.06 -0.89 13.25
CA THR A 680 -15.08 -1.77 12.60
C THR A 680 -13.88 -2.12 13.49
N ARG A 681 -13.85 -1.64 14.73
CA ARG A 681 -12.71 -1.76 15.66
C ARG A 681 -13.10 -2.45 16.95
N MET A 682 -12.16 -3.20 17.52
CA MET A 682 -12.28 -3.85 18.82
C MET A 682 -11.40 -3.12 19.84
N ILE A 683 -12.02 -2.35 20.72
CA ILE A 683 -11.33 -1.52 21.71
C ILE A 683 -11.79 -1.94 23.11
N PHE A 684 -10.85 -2.16 24.02
CA PHE A 684 -11.11 -2.55 25.40
C PHE A 684 -10.39 -1.59 26.35
N THR A 685 -10.96 -1.33 27.53
CA THR A 685 -10.19 -0.78 28.65
C THR A 685 -9.17 -1.82 29.12
N ILE A 686 -8.03 -1.39 29.66
CA ILE A 686 -6.98 -2.32 30.13
C ILE A 686 -7.51 -3.33 31.17
N ASN A 687 -8.38 -2.89 32.09
CA ASN A 687 -9.00 -3.77 33.08
C ASN A 687 -9.88 -4.83 32.41
N SER A 688 -10.82 -4.43 31.55
CA SER A 688 -11.68 -5.39 30.82
C SER A 688 -10.87 -6.31 29.90
N LEU A 689 -9.71 -5.86 29.41
CA LEU A 689 -8.83 -6.69 28.60
C LEU A 689 -8.22 -7.80 29.45
N PHE A 690 -7.63 -7.49 30.61
CA PHE A 690 -7.03 -8.49 31.50
C PHE A 690 -8.07 -9.42 32.16
N ASP A 691 -9.31 -8.99 32.30
CA ASP A 691 -10.40 -9.88 32.73
C ASP A 691 -10.64 -10.99 31.70
N LYS A 692 -10.61 -10.64 30.40
CA LYS A 692 -11.02 -11.53 29.29
C LYS A 692 -9.87 -12.25 28.59
N PHE A 693 -8.66 -11.72 28.68
CA PHE A 693 -7.52 -12.17 27.90
C PHE A 693 -6.29 -12.38 28.78
N GLU A 694 -5.45 -13.32 28.38
CA GLU A 694 -4.12 -13.56 28.93
C GLU A 694 -3.05 -13.29 27.86
N ILE A 695 -1.86 -12.86 28.26
CA ILE A 695 -0.74 -12.63 27.34
C ILE A 695 -0.10 -13.99 27.04
N VAL A 696 0.14 -14.26 25.76
CA VAL A 696 0.75 -15.52 25.32
C VAL A 696 1.83 -15.27 24.28
N ASN A 697 2.72 -16.26 24.10
CA ASN A 697 3.66 -16.30 22.99
C ASN A 697 3.30 -17.45 22.05
N LEU A 698 3.50 -17.23 20.76
CA LEU A 698 3.29 -18.24 19.72
C LEU A 698 4.58 -18.47 18.94
N ASP A 699 4.91 -19.73 18.68
CA ASP A 699 5.98 -20.06 17.76
C ASP A 699 5.55 -19.81 16.31
N VAL A 700 6.47 -20.01 15.36
CA VAL A 700 6.22 -19.72 13.94
C VAL A 700 5.17 -20.62 13.28
N ILE A 701 4.74 -21.70 13.93
CA ILE A 701 3.65 -22.58 13.45
C ILE A 701 2.38 -22.49 14.30
N GLY A 702 2.36 -21.65 15.33
CA GLY A 702 1.17 -21.32 16.11
C GLY A 702 1.00 -22.11 17.40
N ASN A 703 2.04 -22.81 17.88
CA ASN A 703 2.00 -23.41 19.20
C ASN A 703 2.27 -22.38 20.30
N LEU A 704 1.54 -22.50 21.40
CA LEU A 704 1.80 -21.76 22.62
C LEU A 704 3.14 -22.19 23.23
N PHE A 705 3.90 -21.23 23.73
CA PHE A 705 5.06 -21.48 24.57
C PHE A 705 5.16 -20.39 25.64
N GLU A 706 5.88 -20.68 26.72
CA GLU A 706 6.09 -19.76 27.85
C GLU A 706 7.00 -18.59 27.50
#